data_AF-A0A2A4N4B6-F1
#
_entry.id   AF-A0A2A4N4B6-F1
#
_cell.length_a   1.000
_cell.length_b   1.000
_cell.length_c   1.000
_cell.angle_alpha   90.00
_cell.angle_beta   90.00
_cell.angle_gamma   90.00
#
_symmetry.space_group_name_H-M   'P 1'
#
loop_
_entity.id
_entity.type
_entity.pdbx_description
1 polymer ?
#
loop_
_entity_poly.entity_id
_entity_poly.type
_entity_poly.pdbx_seq_one_letter_code
_entity_poly.pdbx_strand_id
1 'polypeptide(L)'
;MKFRAQKVLAEILETGIDVHRCGAARAFATIGGDDAVRVLIAALLDEDSDVRTDAAQSLWAIGDPAAATQLMENLVGDPEPDVKKAALEALITFRHEPVVPLLRKLAISRTNEVFWDEDEFYSEGWDSWLDMQLIALRGLAVFAPEEAVQDVLSAMGDEQGQDVSEVGVAALAGMGVEGAVALEQLFPISDIRLQRRIADVVMRSENPHVTAQIDVFLGDKSPSIRQIAARGLERSDPRLEPLLDDPDAEVRAIAVRQAGRDYPNKIKEMVADPGPSVRVQVFKVIAQSPETYRDEDVIKAVKKAISGEARAAKQAALALIALEGADAIKGLTHVMTNKKVPLEFRVGAVEALEKAGPVSAPHLLKAAADDERQLRLAAMTALAGLAANDPVWPNLAGEGLIGALNGTLIVPPEEVEPTGETLEEEGTEHAPDADEQELEIDASTPLVAVPDAPEGSTLASILAASSAPPEAAKTEETEETEAPEPIVPDARMLELAKQSKMSKRKMSLESDVAPYLDVRRFAAAVLGGVPNRDVTDQLISVLGDDDKELAQDALNSLVQHGDTVGNLPAAAQEPLLELYGHTATNSIRVLALRALSRLGDAAVPTLREALTDPDPHIRVEAVRGLDDNGIADASIEAALKDGYIGVGIAAAKSLARHQGAGALEALIEFAFLNDGTHRREVGQMLGLHAPQEALNRLIELASDDTRLRQRLVVIDALAEVIVATDQSRELNAA
;
A
#
# COMPACT_ATOMS: atom_id res chain seq x y z
N MET A 1 35.28 11.16 17.02
CA MET A 1 34.19 12.04 16.58
C MET A 1 32.85 11.68 17.20
N LYS A 2 32.31 10.47 16.99
CA LYS A 2 31.05 10.00 17.62
C LYS A 2 30.91 10.35 19.11
N PHE A 3 31.88 9.96 19.95
CA PHE A 3 31.87 10.26 21.39
C PHE A 3 31.75 11.76 21.71
N ARG A 4 32.40 12.62 20.90
CA ARG A 4 32.33 14.08 21.08
C ARG A 4 30.94 14.61 20.71
N ALA A 5 30.33 14.10 19.64
CA ALA A 5 28.96 14.45 19.26
C ALA A 5 27.95 14.03 20.34
N GLN A 6 28.04 12.80 20.85
CA GLN A 6 27.22 12.33 21.97
C GLN A 6 27.40 13.20 23.23
N LYS A 7 28.63 13.61 23.55
CA LYS A 7 28.88 14.52 24.68
C LYS A 7 28.17 15.88 24.50
N VAL A 8 28.21 16.45 23.30
CA VAL A 8 27.53 17.72 23.00
C VAL A 8 26.01 17.56 23.07
N LEU A 9 25.45 16.46 22.57
CA LEU A 9 24.03 16.17 22.71
C LEU A 9 23.61 16.02 24.18
N ALA A 10 24.43 15.38 25.02
CA ALA A 10 24.16 15.27 26.46
C ALA A 10 24.19 16.64 27.15
N GLU A 11 25.16 17.50 26.82
CA GLU A 11 25.23 18.88 27.34
C GLU A 11 24.01 19.71 26.93
N ILE A 12 23.53 19.53 25.69
CA ILE A 12 22.31 20.18 25.21
C ILE A 12 21.08 19.68 25.96
N LEU A 13 21.00 18.36 26.24
CA LEU A 13 19.91 17.79 27.03
C LEU A 13 19.89 18.33 28.45
N GLU A 14 21.04 18.64 29.05
CA GLU A 14 21.10 19.16 30.43
C GLU A 14 20.86 20.67 30.53
N THR A 15 21.36 21.45 29.55
CA THR A 15 21.45 22.92 29.68
C THR A 15 20.72 23.71 28.60
N GLY A 16 20.14 23.03 27.61
CA GLY A 16 19.37 23.63 26.53
C GLY A 16 18.03 24.21 27.01
N ILE A 17 17.43 25.02 26.14
CA ILE A 17 15.99 25.33 26.24
C ILE A 17 15.18 24.05 26.01
N ASP A 18 14.00 23.97 26.60
CA ASP A 18 12.94 22.97 26.39
C ASP A 18 13.00 22.26 25.03
N VAL A 19 12.81 22.99 23.92
CA VAL A 19 12.76 22.43 22.56
C VAL A 19 14.06 21.70 22.16
N HIS A 20 15.22 22.20 22.61
CA HIS A 20 16.51 21.58 22.34
C HIS A 20 16.75 20.36 23.22
N ARG A 21 16.27 20.38 24.47
CA ARG A 21 16.33 19.22 25.38
C ARG A 21 15.49 18.07 24.82
N CYS A 22 14.25 18.33 24.44
CA CYS A 22 13.39 17.37 23.72
C CYS A 22 14.07 16.81 22.47
N GLY A 23 14.62 17.69 21.62
CA GLY A 23 15.39 17.28 20.44
C GLY A 23 16.56 16.36 20.77
N ALA A 24 17.33 16.68 21.82
CA ALA A 24 18.47 15.86 22.25
C ALA A 24 18.04 14.51 22.82
N ALA A 25 16.93 14.44 23.58
CA ALA A 25 16.37 13.18 24.07
C ALA A 25 16.01 12.25 22.89
N ARG A 26 15.28 12.75 21.89
CA ARG A 26 14.94 11.98 20.68
C ARG A 26 16.17 11.60 19.84
N ALA A 27 17.19 12.45 19.80
CA ALA A 27 18.46 12.14 19.17
C ALA A 27 19.15 10.94 19.85
N PHE A 28 19.10 10.84 21.18
CA PHE A 28 19.64 9.69 21.91
C PHE A 28 18.85 8.40 21.67
N ALA A 29 17.52 8.47 21.52
CA ALA A 29 16.72 7.33 21.03
C ALA A 29 17.21 6.82 19.68
N THR A 30 17.46 7.75 18.75
CA THR A 30 17.92 7.44 17.40
C THR A 30 19.32 6.80 17.42
N ILE A 31 20.23 7.29 18.28
CA ILE A 31 21.60 6.79 18.39
C ILE A 31 21.69 5.44 19.12
N GLY A 32 20.90 5.25 20.19
CA GLY A 32 20.90 4.04 21.02
C GLY A 32 22.18 3.79 21.84
N GLY A 33 22.22 2.62 22.49
CA GLY A 33 23.35 2.11 23.29
C GLY A 33 23.38 2.58 24.75
N ASP A 34 24.22 1.94 25.57
CA ASP A 34 24.26 2.10 27.04
C ASP A 34 24.45 3.55 27.51
N ASP A 35 25.29 4.33 26.82
CA ASP A 35 25.52 5.74 27.14
C ASP A 35 24.25 6.59 26.91
N ALA A 36 23.46 6.28 25.87
CA ALA A 36 22.20 6.95 25.60
C ALA A 36 21.17 6.62 26.70
N VAL A 37 21.09 5.35 27.10
CA VAL A 37 20.20 4.89 28.18
C VAL A 37 20.50 5.63 29.48
N ARG A 38 21.77 5.71 29.89
CA ARG A 38 22.15 6.44 31.12
C ARG A 38 21.74 7.91 31.09
N VAL A 39 21.94 8.58 29.94
CA VAL A 39 21.60 9.99 29.76
C VAL A 39 20.09 10.21 29.79
N LEU A 40 19.32 9.34 29.14
CA LEU A 40 17.86 9.41 29.12
C LEU A 40 17.24 9.09 30.49
N ILE A 41 17.82 8.17 31.28
CA ILE A 41 17.36 7.92 32.66
C ILE A 41 17.47 9.20 33.51
N ALA A 42 18.51 10.01 33.33
CA ALA A 42 18.62 11.29 34.02
C ALA A 42 17.55 12.29 33.56
N ALA A 43 17.20 12.29 32.27
CA ALA A 43 16.17 13.16 31.70
C ALA A 43 14.73 12.80 32.11
N LEU A 44 14.49 11.60 32.67
CA LEU A 44 13.21 11.25 33.32
C LEU A 44 12.91 12.10 34.57
N LEU A 45 13.86 12.91 35.02
CA LEU A 45 13.72 13.82 36.16
C LEU A 45 13.80 15.30 35.73
N ASP A 46 13.68 15.59 34.43
CA ASP A 46 13.67 16.96 33.91
C ASP A 46 12.46 17.74 34.45
N GLU A 47 12.65 19.05 34.65
CA GLU A 47 11.59 19.95 35.11
C GLU A 47 10.44 20.07 34.10
N ASP A 48 10.77 19.92 32.81
CA ASP A 48 9.84 20.05 31.71
C ASP A 48 9.21 18.69 31.37
N SER A 49 7.88 18.65 31.30
CA SER A 49 7.13 17.40 31.06
C SER A 49 7.36 16.86 29.65
N ASP A 50 7.53 17.71 28.63
CA ASP A 50 7.79 17.26 27.26
C ASP A 50 9.14 16.54 27.17
N VAL A 51 10.16 17.03 27.92
CA VAL A 51 11.47 16.37 27.99
C VAL A 51 11.36 15.01 28.68
N ARG A 52 10.61 14.90 29.79
CA ARG A 52 10.38 13.61 30.48
C ARG A 52 9.63 12.63 29.59
N THR A 53 8.63 13.09 28.84
CA THR A 53 7.85 12.27 27.91
C THR A 53 8.74 11.75 26.78
N ASP A 54 9.51 12.62 26.14
CA ASP A 54 10.47 12.23 25.10
C ASP A 54 11.53 11.26 25.65
N ALA A 55 11.99 11.44 26.89
CA ALA A 55 12.94 10.54 27.54
C ALA A 55 12.33 9.16 27.79
N ALA A 56 11.11 9.07 28.32
CA ALA A 56 10.41 7.82 28.57
C ALA A 56 10.12 7.06 27.26
N GLN A 57 9.61 7.76 26.24
CA GLN A 57 9.40 7.18 24.91
C GLN A 57 10.71 6.72 24.27
N SER A 58 11.79 7.48 24.45
CA SER A 58 13.10 7.12 23.92
C SER A 58 13.67 5.87 24.59
N LEU A 59 13.52 5.74 25.91
CA LEU A 59 13.92 4.54 26.65
C LEU A 59 13.10 3.32 26.25
N TRP A 60 11.78 3.49 26.09
CA TRP A 60 10.92 2.43 25.55
C TRP A 60 11.41 1.94 24.19
N ALA A 61 11.68 2.87 23.26
CA ALA A 61 12.15 2.54 21.91
C ALA A 61 13.52 1.85 21.90
N ILE A 62 14.42 2.21 22.83
CA ILE A 62 15.73 1.56 22.95
C ILE A 62 15.62 0.12 23.46
N GLY A 63 14.67 -0.17 24.37
CA GLY A 63 14.45 -1.55 24.82
C GLY A 63 15.36 -2.02 25.97
N ASP A 64 16.14 -1.14 26.60
CA ASP A 64 17.11 -1.52 27.65
C ASP A 64 16.46 -1.58 29.05
N PRO A 65 16.41 -2.76 29.70
CA PRO A 65 15.85 -2.93 31.04
C PRO A 65 16.53 -2.12 32.16
N ALA A 66 17.72 -1.55 31.93
CA ALA A 66 18.41 -0.73 32.92
C ALA A 66 17.58 0.48 33.40
N ALA A 67 16.64 0.96 32.58
CA ALA A 67 15.74 2.06 32.94
C ALA A 67 14.52 1.63 33.78
N ALA A 68 14.27 0.33 33.95
CA ALA A 68 13.02 -0.18 34.52
C ALA A 68 12.72 0.37 35.93
N THR A 69 13.73 0.48 36.80
CA THR A 69 13.53 1.01 38.16
C THR A 69 13.04 2.45 38.14
N GLN A 70 13.68 3.33 37.35
CA GLN A 70 13.28 4.73 37.26
C GLN A 70 11.90 4.87 36.62
N LEU A 71 11.63 4.13 35.55
CA LEU A 71 10.33 4.15 34.88
C LEU A 71 9.19 3.66 35.79
N MET A 72 9.45 2.72 36.70
CA MET A 72 8.47 2.31 37.72
C MET A 72 8.13 3.47 38.68
N GLU A 73 9.10 4.29 39.05
CA GLU A 73 8.87 5.50 39.86
C GLU A 73 8.07 6.55 39.08
N ASN A 74 8.40 6.80 37.81
CA ASN A 74 7.67 7.72 36.96
C ASN A 74 6.23 7.25 36.71
N LEU A 75 6.00 5.96 36.45
CA LEU A 75 4.66 5.39 36.31
C LEU A 75 3.76 5.68 37.52
N VAL A 76 4.33 5.59 38.72
CA VAL A 76 3.59 5.77 39.98
C VAL A 76 3.42 7.25 40.33
N GLY A 77 4.44 8.07 40.11
CA GLY A 77 4.54 9.40 40.72
C GLY A 77 4.63 10.59 39.76
N ASP A 78 4.87 10.39 38.46
CA ASP A 78 4.95 11.53 37.54
C ASP A 78 3.57 12.21 37.43
N PRO A 79 3.45 13.53 37.46
CA PRO A 79 2.17 14.20 37.20
C PRO A 79 1.68 13.93 35.77
N GLU A 80 2.59 13.90 34.79
CA GLU A 80 2.28 13.86 33.36
C GLU A 80 1.75 12.49 32.92
N PRO A 81 0.52 12.38 32.37
CA PRO A 81 -0.03 11.10 31.92
C PRO A 81 0.77 10.43 30.80
N ASP A 82 1.30 11.21 29.87
CA ASP A 82 2.07 10.68 28.75
C ASP A 82 3.39 10.03 29.21
N VAL A 83 4.03 10.56 30.25
CA VAL A 83 5.19 9.92 30.89
C VAL A 83 4.79 8.58 31.50
N LYS A 84 3.68 8.52 32.23
CA LYS A 84 3.18 7.27 32.84
C LYS A 84 2.89 6.21 31.78
N LYS A 85 2.24 6.62 30.68
CA LYS A 85 1.91 5.76 29.55
C LYS A 85 3.16 5.14 28.93
N ALA A 86 4.13 5.99 28.57
CA ALA A 86 5.40 5.54 28.01
C ALA A 86 6.19 4.65 28.99
N ALA A 87 6.17 4.98 30.28
CA ALA A 87 6.79 4.16 31.32
C ALA A 87 6.14 2.77 31.44
N LEU A 88 4.80 2.68 31.41
CA LEU A 88 4.10 1.41 31.46
C LEU A 88 4.42 0.53 30.24
N GLU A 89 4.42 1.11 29.05
CA GLU A 89 4.77 0.41 27.80
C GLU A 89 6.23 -0.08 27.83
N ALA A 90 7.15 0.73 28.33
CA ALA A 90 8.54 0.35 28.55
C ALA A 90 8.67 -0.84 29.51
N LEU A 91 8.03 -0.78 30.68
CA LEU A 91 8.10 -1.85 31.69
C LEU A 91 7.54 -3.18 31.18
N ILE A 92 6.46 -3.15 30.42
CA ILE A 92 5.89 -4.33 29.76
C ILE A 92 6.88 -4.89 28.73
N THR A 93 7.45 -4.02 27.89
CA THR A 93 8.43 -4.40 26.86
C THR A 93 9.68 -5.02 27.47
N PHE A 94 10.18 -4.46 28.57
CA PHE A 94 11.36 -4.93 29.29
C PHE A 94 11.09 -6.20 30.12
N ARG A 95 9.85 -6.68 30.17
CA ARG A 95 9.41 -7.79 31.03
C ARG A 95 9.73 -7.56 32.51
N HIS A 96 9.55 -6.33 32.99
CA HIS A 96 9.80 -5.98 34.38
C HIS A 96 8.68 -6.52 35.30
N GLU A 97 8.80 -7.77 35.75
CA GLU A 97 7.80 -8.48 36.58
C GLU A 97 7.20 -7.68 37.75
N PRO A 98 7.94 -6.81 38.48
CA PRO A 98 7.36 -6.01 39.56
C PRO A 98 6.19 -5.12 39.16
N VAL A 99 5.97 -4.84 37.87
CA VAL A 99 4.81 -4.06 37.39
C VAL A 99 3.50 -4.87 37.43
N VAL A 100 3.55 -6.20 37.48
CA VAL A 100 2.36 -7.08 37.36
C VAL A 100 1.26 -6.79 38.38
N PRO A 101 1.53 -6.65 39.70
CA PRO A 101 0.49 -6.30 40.67
C PRO A 101 -0.21 -4.98 40.35
N LEU A 102 0.52 -4.03 39.75
CA LEU A 102 -0.03 -2.75 39.35
C LEU A 102 -0.87 -2.86 38.07
N LEU A 103 -0.42 -3.64 37.08
CA LEU A 103 -1.21 -3.95 35.87
C LEU A 103 -2.59 -4.51 36.23
N ARG A 104 -2.64 -5.44 37.19
CA ARG A 104 -3.90 -6.04 37.66
C ARG A 104 -4.88 -5.01 38.20
N LYS A 105 -4.40 -4.04 38.99
CA LYS A 105 -5.24 -2.97 39.55
C LYS A 105 -5.66 -1.95 38.49
N LEU A 106 -4.75 -1.57 37.61
CA LEU A 106 -4.99 -0.63 36.51
C LEU A 106 -6.00 -1.18 35.50
N ALA A 107 -6.03 -2.49 35.29
CA ALA A 107 -7.00 -3.14 34.41
C ALA A 107 -8.47 -2.93 34.82
N ILE A 108 -8.74 -2.69 36.11
CA ILE A 108 -10.11 -2.61 36.64
C ILE A 108 -10.43 -1.29 37.37
N SER A 109 -9.44 -0.46 37.69
CA SER A 109 -9.68 0.75 38.50
C SER A 109 -8.59 1.81 38.41
N ARG A 110 -8.97 3.04 38.76
CA ARG A 110 -8.06 4.12 39.16
C ARG A 110 -7.49 3.80 40.54
N THR A 111 -6.38 3.06 40.58
CA THR A 111 -5.73 2.70 41.84
C THR A 111 -5.12 3.94 42.50
N ASN A 112 -5.21 4.01 43.83
CA ASN A 112 -4.55 5.05 44.63
C ASN A 112 -3.02 4.87 44.75
N GLU A 113 -2.48 3.80 44.17
CA GLU A 113 -1.04 3.58 44.06
C GLU A 113 -0.40 4.37 42.92
N VAL A 114 -1.20 4.93 42.02
CA VAL A 114 -0.75 5.85 40.96
C VAL A 114 -1.30 7.22 41.29
N PHE A 115 -0.46 8.25 41.15
CA PHE A 115 -0.89 9.63 41.25
C PHE A 115 -1.74 10.00 40.03
N TRP A 116 -2.96 10.51 40.26
CA TRP A 116 -3.84 11.01 39.20
C TRP A 116 -4.06 12.50 39.45
N ASP A 117 -3.79 13.33 38.44
CA ASP A 117 -4.09 14.75 38.53
C ASP A 117 -5.60 14.93 38.31
N GLU A 118 -6.32 15.26 39.39
CA GLU A 118 -7.77 15.47 39.33
C GLU A 118 -8.11 16.74 38.54
N ASP A 119 -7.25 17.78 38.56
CA ASP A 119 -7.51 19.05 37.90
C ASP A 119 -7.43 18.91 36.37
N GLU A 120 -6.51 18.08 35.87
CA GLU A 120 -6.36 17.74 34.46
C GLU A 120 -7.62 17.06 33.91
N PHE A 121 -8.13 16.03 34.62
CA PHE A 121 -9.34 15.30 34.26
C PHE A 121 -10.56 16.21 34.05
N TYR A 122 -10.75 17.19 34.95
CA TYR A 122 -11.87 18.14 34.83
C TYR A 122 -11.66 19.22 33.77
N SER A 123 -10.41 19.52 33.41
CA SER A 123 -10.08 20.56 32.42
C SER A 123 -10.15 20.06 30.98
N GLU A 124 -9.65 18.84 30.71
CA GLU A 124 -9.57 18.29 29.37
C GLU A 124 -10.76 17.38 29.01
N GLY A 125 -11.45 16.87 30.03
CA GLY A 125 -12.57 15.93 29.87
C GLY A 125 -12.15 14.53 29.40
N TRP A 126 -10.85 14.25 29.33
CA TRP A 126 -10.28 12.95 28.97
C TRP A 126 -9.83 12.18 30.21
N ASP A 127 -10.14 10.89 30.23
CA ASP A 127 -9.79 9.99 31.33
C ASP A 127 -8.51 9.22 31.00
N SER A 128 -7.36 9.72 31.45
CA SER A 128 -6.05 9.09 31.22
C SER A 128 -5.97 7.65 31.73
N TRP A 129 -6.85 7.25 32.67
CA TRP A 129 -6.96 5.88 33.12
C TRP A 129 -7.40 4.90 32.02
N LEU A 130 -8.25 5.31 31.08
CA LEU A 130 -8.73 4.40 30.02
C LEU A 130 -7.59 3.93 29.11
N ASP A 131 -6.65 4.82 28.81
CA ASP A 131 -5.43 4.49 28.07
C ASP A 131 -4.55 3.50 28.85
N MET A 132 -4.36 3.79 30.15
CA MET A 132 -3.59 2.93 31.04
C MET A 132 -4.24 1.56 31.24
N GLN A 133 -5.58 1.47 31.22
CA GLN A 133 -6.33 0.22 31.32
C GLN A 133 -6.04 -0.71 30.14
N LEU A 134 -6.07 -0.19 28.90
CA LEU A 134 -5.78 -0.97 27.71
C LEU A 134 -4.32 -1.46 27.70
N ILE A 135 -3.38 -0.59 28.06
CA ILE A 135 -1.96 -0.95 28.15
C ILE A 135 -1.76 -1.98 29.27
N ALA A 136 -2.45 -1.84 30.40
CA ALA A 136 -2.38 -2.78 31.50
C ALA A 136 -2.86 -4.18 31.09
N LEU A 137 -4.00 -4.28 30.38
CA LEU A 137 -4.51 -5.54 29.86
C LEU A 137 -3.56 -6.17 28.83
N ARG A 138 -2.93 -5.38 27.96
CA ARG A 138 -1.87 -5.86 27.06
C ARG A 138 -0.67 -6.39 27.86
N GLY A 139 -0.27 -5.68 28.91
CA GLY A 139 0.76 -6.13 29.84
C GLY A 139 0.41 -7.47 30.48
N LEU A 140 -0.83 -7.64 30.96
CA LEU A 140 -1.30 -8.90 31.52
C LEU A 140 -1.30 -10.04 30.48
N ALA A 141 -1.58 -9.75 29.21
CA ALA A 141 -1.43 -10.74 28.13
C ALA A 141 0.04 -11.15 27.91
N VAL A 142 0.95 -10.18 28.03
CA VAL A 142 2.39 -10.38 27.87
C VAL A 142 2.95 -11.22 29.03
N PHE A 143 2.67 -10.86 30.29
CA PHE A 143 3.14 -11.59 31.47
C PHE A 143 2.37 -12.88 31.76
N ALA A 144 1.11 -12.96 31.33
CA ALA A 144 0.21 -14.10 31.49
C ALA A 144 0.09 -14.69 32.93
N PRO A 145 -0.02 -13.87 34.00
CA PRO A 145 -0.22 -14.40 35.35
C PRO A 145 -1.62 -15.01 35.49
N GLU A 146 -1.70 -16.28 35.92
CA GLU A 146 -2.98 -16.99 36.09
C GLU A 146 -3.90 -16.31 37.12
N GLU A 147 -3.31 -15.68 38.15
CA GLU A 147 -4.06 -14.95 39.17
C GLU A 147 -4.77 -13.68 38.66
N ALA A 148 -4.47 -13.21 37.44
CA ALA A 148 -5.11 -12.03 36.84
C ALA A 148 -6.35 -12.37 36.00
N VAL A 149 -6.70 -13.64 35.83
CA VAL A 149 -7.86 -14.07 35.02
C VAL A 149 -9.15 -13.37 35.46
N GLN A 150 -9.39 -13.29 36.78
CA GLN A 150 -10.59 -12.62 37.31
C GLN A 150 -10.57 -11.10 37.10
N ASP A 151 -9.40 -10.48 37.13
CA ASP A 151 -9.25 -9.04 36.86
C ASP A 151 -9.59 -8.74 35.39
N VAL A 152 -9.10 -9.57 34.46
CA VAL A 152 -9.41 -9.45 33.02
C VAL A 152 -10.90 -9.69 32.73
N LEU A 153 -11.50 -10.72 33.32
CA LEU A 153 -12.94 -10.98 33.17
C LEU A 153 -13.79 -9.83 33.74
N SER A 154 -13.38 -9.25 34.86
CA SER A 154 -14.07 -8.10 35.46
C SER A 154 -14.00 -6.87 34.55
N ALA A 155 -12.83 -6.61 33.96
CA ALA A 155 -12.66 -5.50 33.01
C ALA A 155 -13.52 -5.69 31.75
N MET A 156 -13.60 -6.92 31.22
CA MET A 156 -14.44 -7.24 30.06
C MET A 156 -15.95 -7.19 30.35
N GLY A 157 -16.34 -7.39 31.61
CA GLY A 157 -17.73 -7.41 32.05
C GLY A 157 -18.28 -6.04 32.47
N ASP A 158 -17.48 -4.98 32.39
CA ASP A 158 -17.94 -3.62 32.74
C ASP A 158 -18.80 -3.03 31.62
N GLU A 159 -20.12 -3.10 31.79
CA GLU A 159 -21.10 -2.55 30.84
C GLU A 159 -21.02 -1.01 30.72
N GLN A 160 -20.44 -0.32 31.69
CA GLN A 160 -20.27 1.14 31.69
C GLN A 160 -18.87 1.57 31.24
N GLY A 161 -17.96 0.61 31.08
CA GLY A 161 -16.59 0.81 30.63
C GLY A 161 -16.43 0.78 29.11
N GLN A 162 -15.20 0.97 28.65
CA GLN A 162 -14.84 0.80 27.24
C GLN A 162 -14.81 -0.70 26.85
N ASP A 163 -15.06 -1.02 25.58
CA ASP A 163 -14.95 -2.40 25.10
C ASP A 163 -13.48 -2.85 25.06
N VAL A 164 -13.06 -3.57 26.09
CA VAL A 164 -11.72 -4.18 26.21
C VAL A 164 -11.68 -5.64 25.78
N SER A 165 -12.74 -6.18 25.18
CA SER A 165 -12.86 -7.63 24.95
C SER A 165 -11.84 -8.18 23.97
N GLU A 166 -11.31 -7.36 23.05
CA GLU A 166 -10.20 -7.76 22.17
C GLU A 166 -8.93 -8.10 22.95
N VAL A 167 -8.48 -7.14 23.77
CA VAL A 167 -7.25 -7.28 24.55
C VAL A 167 -7.47 -8.28 25.69
N GLY A 168 -8.65 -8.31 26.29
CA GLY A 168 -8.99 -9.23 27.37
C GLY A 168 -9.01 -10.69 26.92
N VAL A 169 -9.63 -11.02 25.79
CA VAL A 169 -9.60 -12.39 25.24
C VAL A 169 -8.18 -12.81 24.89
N ALA A 170 -7.37 -11.92 24.31
CA ALA A 170 -5.95 -12.17 24.05
C ALA A 170 -5.17 -12.46 25.34
N ALA A 171 -5.43 -11.70 26.42
CA ALA A 171 -4.82 -11.93 27.71
C ALA A 171 -5.19 -13.30 28.29
N LEU A 172 -6.49 -13.63 28.33
CA LEU A 172 -6.97 -14.92 28.83
C LEU A 172 -6.38 -16.09 28.04
N ALA A 173 -6.24 -15.97 26.73
CA ALA A 173 -5.70 -17.04 25.90
C ALA A 173 -4.25 -17.39 26.25
N GLY A 174 -3.47 -16.44 26.79
CA GLY A 174 -2.10 -16.66 27.26
C GLY A 174 -1.99 -17.18 28.70
N MET A 175 -3.01 -17.01 29.54
CA MET A 175 -3.00 -17.28 30.98
C MET A 175 -3.19 -18.76 31.36
N GLY A 176 -2.34 -19.65 30.83
CA GLY A 176 -2.24 -21.05 31.29
C GLY A 176 -3.59 -21.80 31.33
N VAL A 177 -3.78 -22.61 32.37
CA VAL A 177 -5.00 -23.44 32.51
C VAL A 177 -6.22 -22.58 32.84
N GLU A 178 -6.06 -21.65 33.78
CA GLU A 178 -7.16 -20.82 34.29
C GLU A 178 -7.75 -19.92 33.20
N GLY A 179 -6.90 -19.37 32.32
CA GLY A 179 -7.33 -18.59 31.17
C GLY A 179 -8.07 -19.42 30.12
N ALA A 180 -7.63 -20.67 29.88
CA ALA A 180 -8.35 -21.59 29.00
C ALA A 180 -9.74 -21.93 29.53
N VAL A 181 -9.86 -22.22 30.84
CA VAL A 181 -11.14 -22.48 31.51
C VAL A 181 -12.06 -21.25 31.43
N ALA A 182 -11.52 -20.04 31.61
CA ALA A 182 -12.28 -18.81 31.48
C ALA A 182 -12.86 -18.63 30.06
N LEU A 183 -12.05 -18.85 29.02
CA LEU A 183 -12.52 -18.78 27.63
C LEU A 183 -13.57 -19.84 27.30
N GLU A 184 -13.42 -21.06 27.84
CA GLU A 184 -14.40 -22.13 27.70
C GLU A 184 -15.77 -21.74 28.26
N GLN A 185 -15.79 -21.14 29.46
CA GLN A 185 -17.02 -20.71 30.11
C GLN A 185 -17.63 -19.48 29.45
N LEU A 186 -16.79 -18.57 28.95
CA LEU A 186 -17.21 -17.32 28.31
C LEU A 186 -17.84 -17.55 26.94
N PHE A 187 -17.29 -18.46 26.12
CA PHE A 187 -17.73 -18.72 24.76
C PHE A 187 -19.25 -18.96 24.60
N PRO A 188 -19.90 -19.89 25.34
CA PRO A 188 -21.32 -20.22 25.14
C PRO A 188 -22.29 -19.11 25.59
N ILE A 189 -21.87 -18.23 26.51
CA ILE A 189 -22.71 -17.14 27.04
C ILE A 189 -22.51 -15.82 26.26
N SER A 190 -21.52 -15.77 25.38
CA SER A 190 -21.14 -14.60 24.60
C SER A 190 -21.97 -14.41 23.34
N ASP A 191 -22.00 -13.19 22.81
CA ASP A 191 -22.58 -12.91 21.50
C ASP A 191 -21.70 -13.46 20.36
N ILE A 192 -22.24 -13.48 19.13
CA ILE A 192 -21.53 -14.05 17.98
C ILE A 192 -20.25 -13.30 17.64
N ARG A 193 -20.15 -12.00 17.97
CA ARG A 193 -18.96 -11.19 17.72
C ARG A 193 -17.82 -11.62 18.63
N LEU A 194 -18.10 -11.72 19.93
CA LEU A 194 -17.13 -12.17 20.93
C LEU A 194 -16.78 -13.65 20.75
N GLN A 195 -17.73 -14.52 20.36
CA GLN A 195 -17.44 -15.91 20.01
C GLN A 195 -16.43 -16.04 18.86
N ARG A 196 -16.59 -15.24 17.79
CA ARG A 196 -15.64 -15.22 16.67
C ARG A 196 -14.26 -14.72 17.09
N ARG A 197 -14.22 -13.74 17.99
CA ARG A 197 -12.98 -13.20 18.56
C ARG A 197 -12.26 -14.24 19.42
N ILE A 198 -13.00 -14.94 20.31
CA ILE A 198 -12.47 -16.06 21.09
C ILE A 198 -11.91 -17.14 20.18
N ALA A 199 -12.66 -17.55 19.14
CA ALA A 199 -12.19 -18.54 18.19
C ALA A 199 -10.91 -18.10 17.47
N ASP A 200 -10.83 -16.86 16.98
CA ASP A 200 -9.66 -16.35 16.27
C ASP A 200 -8.41 -16.29 17.17
N VAL A 201 -8.57 -15.84 18.40
CA VAL A 201 -7.46 -15.76 19.37
C VAL A 201 -7.02 -17.15 19.80
N VAL A 202 -7.94 -18.05 20.15
CA VAL A 202 -7.60 -19.42 20.57
C VAL A 202 -6.87 -20.17 19.47
N MET A 203 -7.27 -20.02 18.20
CA MET A 203 -6.58 -20.66 17.07
C MET A 203 -5.15 -20.15 16.83
N ARG A 204 -4.79 -18.99 17.39
CA ARG A 204 -3.45 -18.41 17.31
C ARG A 204 -2.67 -18.54 18.61
N SER A 205 -3.30 -19.06 19.67
CA SER A 205 -2.68 -19.17 20.98
C SER A 205 -1.70 -20.33 21.03
N GLU A 206 -0.56 -20.12 21.68
CA GLU A 206 0.43 -21.16 21.99
C GLU A 206 0.05 -21.96 23.25
N ASN A 207 -1.06 -21.61 23.90
CA ASN A 207 -1.50 -22.27 25.14
C ASN A 207 -1.98 -23.72 24.85
N PRO A 208 -1.34 -24.76 25.42
CA PRO A 208 -1.73 -26.14 25.14
C PRO A 208 -3.11 -26.50 25.72
N HIS A 209 -3.62 -25.73 26.67
CA HIS A 209 -4.87 -26.02 27.37
C HIS A 209 -6.13 -25.58 26.61
N VAL A 210 -6.00 -24.76 25.56
CA VAL A 210 -7.14 -24.35 24.71
C VAL A 210 -7.40 -25.32 23.54
N THR A 211 -6.64 -26.41 23.45
CA THR A 211 -6.74 -27.39 22.35
C THR A 211 -8.11 -28.09 22.29
N ALA A 212 -8.73 -28.32 23.45
CA ALA A 212 -10.07 -28.91 23.54
C ALA A 212 -11.16 -28.01 22.91
N GLN A 213 -10.99 -26.68 22.98
CA GLN A 213 -11.92 -25.73 22.36
C GLN A 213 -11.90 -25.79 20.83
N ILE A 214 -10.80 -26.22 20.21
CA ILE A 214 -10.71 -26.34 18.75
C ILE A 214 -11.79 -27.31 18.23
N ASP A 215 -11.98 -28.44 18.90
CA ASP A 215 -12.99 -29.43 18.49
C ASP A 215 -14.41 -28.89 18.69
N VAL A 216 -14.63 -28.07 19.74
CA VAL A 216 -15.89 -27.35 19.96
C VAL A 216 -16.15 -26.38 18.79
N PHE A 217 -15.15 -25.63 18.35
CA PHE A 217 -15.29 -24.67 17.26
C PHE A 217 -15.54 -25.36 15.91
N LEU A 218 -14.87 -26.47 15.65
CA LEU A 218 -15.07 -27.27 14.44
C LEU A 218 -16.45 -27.93 14.41
N GLY A 219 -17.05 -28.22 15.57
CA GLY A 219 -18.42 -28.71 15.70
C GLY A 219 -19.50 -27.62 15.80
N ASP A 220 -19.11 -26.33 15.77
CA ASP A 220 -20.03 -25.24 16.03
C ASP A 220 -21.11 -25.11 14.95
N LYS A 221 -22.33 -24.69 15.35
CA LYS A 221 -23.45 -24.50 14.41
C LYS A 221 -23.17 -23.40 13.39
N SER A 222 -22.43 -22.37 13.79
CA SER A 222 -22.07 -21.23 12.96
C SER A 222 -20.96 -21.60 11.98
N PRO A 223 -21.19 -21.51 10.65
CA PRO A 223 -20.14 -21.75 9.67
C PRO A 223 -18.98 -20.77 9.83
N SER A 224 -19.25 -19.54 10.29
CA SER A 224 -18.20 -18.52 10.49
C SER A 224 -17.17 -18.91 11.56
N ILE A 225 -17.58 -19.65 12.60
CA ILE A 225 -16.70 -20.15 13.66
C ILE A 225 -15.91 -21.34 13.15
N ARG A 226 -16.59 -22.30 12.49
CA ARG A 226 -15.92 -23.44 11.83
C ARG A 226 -14.87 -23.00 10.82
N GLN A 227 -15.13 -21.93 10.05
CA GLN A 227 -14.16 -21.38 9.10
C GLN A 227 -12.90 -20.81 9.79
N ILE A 228 -13.06 -20.14 10.94
CA ILE A 228 -11.91 -19.63 11.72
C ILE A 228 -11.08 -20.79 12.23
N ALA A 229 -11.74 -21.78 12.85
CA ALA A 229 -11.11 -22.99 13.34
C ALA A 229 -10.37 -23.74 12.23
N ALA A 230 -11.03 -24.01 11.10
CA ALA A 230 -10.43 -24.69 9.95
C ALA A 230 -9.16 -23.98 9.46
N ARG A 231 -9.18 -22.66 9.31
CA ARG A 231 -8.02 -21.89 8.83
C ARG A 231 -6.81 -21.99 9.75
N GLY A 232 -7.03 -22.08 11.06
CA GLY A 232 -5.95 -22.14 12.04
C GLY A 232 -5.30 -23.52 12.19
N LEU A 233 -5.85 -24.58 11.58
CA LEU A 233 -5.26 -25.91 11.65
C LEU A 233 -3.99 -26.02 10.79
N GLU A 234 -3.05 -26.87 11.16
CA GLU A 234 -1.92 -27.18 10.27
C GLU A 234 -2.35 -28.13 9.14
N ARG A 235 -1.64 -28.13 8.01
CA ARG A 235 -1.96 -29.00 6.85
C ARG A 235 -2.05 -30.49 7.24
N SER A 236 -1.19 -30.95 8.14
CA SER A 236 -1.14 -32.36 8.59
C SER A 236 -2.15 -32.68 9.69
N ASP A 237 -2.96 -31.72 10.12
CA ASP A 237 -3.93 -31.95 11.20
C ASP A 237 -5.05 -32.88 10.71
N PRO A 238 -5.27 -34.04 11.36
CA PRO A 238 -6.27 -35.02 10.94
C PRO A 238 -7.71 -34.47 11.02
N ARG A 239 -7.94 -33.39 11.76
CA ARG A 239 -9.26 -32.75 11.88
C ARG A 239 -9.69 -32.02 10.61
N LEU A 240 -8.81 -31.85 9.62
CA LEU A 240 -9.16 -31.30 8.31
C LEU A 240 -9.93 -32.28 7.43
N GLU A 241 -9.74 -33.60 7.62
CA GLU A 241 -10.37 -34.62 6.76
C GLU A 241 -11.91 -34.56 6.81
N PRO A 242 -12.56 -34.53 7.98
CA PRO A 242 -14.03 -34.46 8.04
C PRO A 242 -14.59 -33.15 7.45
N LEU A 243 -13.80 -32.07 7.44
CA LEU A 243 -14.22 -30.77 6.91
C LEU A 243 -14.30 -30.73 5.39
N LEU A 244 -13.72 -31.72 4.69
CA LEU A 244 -13.95 -31.91 3.25
C LEU A 244 -15.40 -32.28 2.92
N ASP A 245 -16.17 -32.73 3.91
CA ASP A 245 -17.59 -33.07 3.84
C ASP A 245 -18.49 -32.09 4.61
N ASP A 246 -17.97 -30.93 5.02
CA ASP A 246 -18.75 -29.92 5.76
C ASP A 246 -19.96 -29.45 4.92
N PRO A 247 -21.15 -29.22 5.53
CA PRO A 247 -22.30 -28.68 4.79
C PRO A 247 -22.03 -27.30 4.15
N ASP A 248 -21.18 -26.47 4.76
CA ASP A 248 -20.82 -25.15 4.26
C ASP A 248 -19.70 -25.21 3.21
N ALA A 249 -19.94 -24.55 2.07
CA ALA A 249 -19.00 -24.58 0.95
C ALA A 249 -17.68 -23.85 1.24
N GLU A 250 -17.67 -22.82 2.09
CA GLU A 250 -16.45 -22.10 2.42
C GLU A 250 -15.56 -22.91 3.38
N VAL A 251 -16.16 -23.64 4.34
CA VAL A 251 -15.42 -24.58 5.19
C VAL A 251 -14.76 -25.67 4.34
N ARG A 252 -15.49 -26.30 3.41
CA ARG A 252 -14.91 -27.28 2.47
C ARG A 252 -13.78 -26.66 1.65
N ALA A 253 -13.94 -25.43 1.16
CA ALA A 253 -12.91 -24.76 0.37
C ALA A 253 -11.62 -24.51 1.18
N ILE A 254 -11.73 -24.15 2.46
CA ILE A 254 -10.57 -24.00 3.36
C ILE A 254 -9.89 -25.36 3.55
N ALA A 255 -10.65 -26.42 3.83
CA ALA A 255 -10.11 -27.77 3.99
C ALA A 255 -9.36 -28.26 2.73
N VAL A 256 -9.92 -28.05 1.54
CA VAL A 256 -9.25 -28.37 0.27
C VAL A 256 -7.95 -27.57 0.08
N ARG A 257 -7.97 -26.27 0.39
CA ARG A 257 -6.77 -25.42 0.27
C ARG A 257 -5.64 -25.93 1.16
N GLN A 258 -5.97 -26.38 2.36
CA GLN A 258 -5.01 -26.70 3.41
C GLN A 258 -4.46 -28.12 3.28
N ALA A 259 -5.34 -29.11 3.12
CA ALA A 259 -4.99 -30.53 3.12
C ALA A 259 -5.39 -31.29 1.84
N GLY A 260 -5.98 -30.63 0.83
CA GLY A 260 -6.52 -31.31 -0.35
C GLY A 260 -5.51 -32.19 -1.10
N ARG A 261 -4.23 -31.83 -1.09
CA ARG A 261 -3.15 -32.63 -1.71
C ARG A 261 -2.96 -34.01 -1.07
N ASP A 262 -3.32 -34.15 0.20
CA ASP A 262 -3.14 -35.38 0.97
C ASP A 262 -4.31 -36.36 0.75
N TYR A 263 -5.41 -35.89 0.14
CA TYR A 263 -6.63 -36.66 -0.13
C TYR A 263 -6.99 -36.71 -1.62
N PRO A 264 -6.14 -37.29 -2.49
CA PRO A 264 -6.31 -37.24 -3.95
C PRO A 264 -7.62 -37.85 -4.45
N ASN A 265 -8.11 -38.94 -3.84
CA ASN A 265 -9.39 -39.54 -4.20
C ASN A 265 -10.56 -38.60 -3.90
N LYS A 266 -10.53 -37.93 -2.75
CA LYS A 266 -11.55 -36.95 -2.37
C LYS A 266 -11.56 -35.77 -3.33
N ILE A 267 -10.38 -35.27 -3.71
CA ILE A 267 -10.26 -34.19 -4.71
C ILE A 267 -10.87 -34.59 -6.06
N LYS A 268 -10.69 -35.84 -6.52
CA LYS A 268 -11.32 -36.34 -7.75
C LYS A 268 -12.85 -36.28 -7.69
N GLU A 269 -13.44 -36.61 -6.54
CA GLU A 269 -14.89 -36.50 -6.32
C GLU A 269 -15.34 -35.03 -6.29
N MET A 270 -14.57 -34.17 -5.62
CA MET A 270 -14.88 -32.75 -5.41
C MET A 270 -14.71 -31.88 -6.68
N VAL A 271 -14.22 -32.42 -7.80
CA VAL A 271 -14.20 -31.71 -9.09
C VAL A 271 -15.60 -31.23 -9.49
N ALA A 272 -16.63 -32.00 -9.12
CA ALA A 272 -18.03 -31.70 -9.38
C ALA A 272 -18.76 -31.07 -8.17
N ASP A 273 -18.05 -30.57 -7.16
CA ASP A 273 -18.66 -29.95 -5.96
C ASP A 273 -19.60 -28.79 -6.36
N PRO A 274 -20.80 -28.67 -5.77
CA PRO A 274 -21.73 -27.59 -6.07
C PRO A 274 -21.19 -26.20 -5.69
N GLY A 275 -20.33 -26.13 -4.68
CA GLY A 275 -19.67 -24.96 -4.15
C GLY A 275 -18.62 -24.38 -5.12
N PRO A 276 -18.77 -23.14 -5.59
CA PRO A 276 -17.83 -22.54 -6.54
C PRO A 276 -16.45 -22.32 -5.94
N SER A 277 -16.41 -21.84 -4.69
CA SER A 277 -15.20 -21.62 -3.91
C SER A 277 -14.43 -22.92 -3.71
N VAL A 278 -15.12 -24.05 -3.57
CA VAL A 278 -14.51 -25.39 -3.44
C VAL A 278 -13.84 -25.78 -4.75
N ARG A 279 -14.58 -25.72 -5.87
CA ARG A 279 -14.05 -26.05 -7.20
C ARG A 279 -12.80 -25.23 -7.54
N VAL A 280 -12.79 -23.94 -7.20
CA VAL A 280 -11.61 -23.06 -7.34
C VAL A 280 -10.39 -23.66 -6.65
N GLN A 281 -10.50 -24.12 -5.40
CA GLN A 281 -9.38 -24.71 -4.67
C GLN A 281 -9.01 -26.09 -5.22
N VAL A 282 -10.00 -26.91 -5.59
CA VAL A 282 -9.79 -28.22 -6.23
C VAL A 282 -8.96 -28.07 -7.51
N PHE A 283 -9.32 -27.14 -8.40
CA PHE A 283 -8.57 -26.92 -9.64
C PHE A 283 -7.16 -26.40 -9.40
N LYS A 284 -6.93 -25.60 -8.34
CA LYS A 284 -5.57 -25.19 -7.95
C LYS A 284 -4.73 -26.38 -7.50
N VAL A 285 -5.30 -27.29 -6.71
CA VAL A 285 -4.63 -28.52 -6.28
C VAL A 285 -4.29 -29.39 -7.49
N ILE A 286 -5.24 -29.56 -8.43
CA ILE A 286 -5.01 -30.31 -9.67
C ILE A 286 -3.88 -29.70 -10.51
N ALA A 287 -3.91 -28.38 -10.72
CA ALA A 287 -2.90 -27.68 -11.50
C ALA A 287 -1.48 -27.78 -10.90
N GLN A 288 -1.37 -27.92 -9.58
CA GLN A 288 -0.10 -28.05 -8.87
C GLN A 288 0.47 -29.48 -8.89
N SER A 289 -0.38 -30.50 -9.07
CA SER A 289 0.00 -31.92 -9.07
C SER A 289 -0.62 -32.68 -10.25
N PRO A 290 -0.43 -32.24 -11.51
CA PRO A 290 -1.17 -32.77 -12.66
C PRO A 290 -0.97 -34.27 -12.87
N GLU A 291 0.23 -34.79 -12.59
CA GLU A 291 0.55 -36.22 -12.75
C GLU A 291 -0.33 -37.14 -11.89
N THR A 292 -0.80 -36.67 -10.73
CA THR A 292 -1.70 -37.42 -9.84
C THR A 292 -3.14 -37.48 -10.37
N TYR A 293 -3.53 -36.49 -11.17
CA TYR A 293 -4.91 -36.26 -11.60
C TYR A 293 -5.12 -36.42 -13.12
N ARG A 294 -4.11 -36.87 -13.86
CA ARG A 294 -4.19 -37.16 -15.30
C ARG A 294 -5.02 -38.43 -15.54
N ASP A 295 -6.33 -38.25 -15.44
CA ASP A 295 -7.36 -39.28 -15.57
C ASP A 295 -8.47 -38.77 -16.52
N GLU A 296 -9.02 -39.65 -17.36
CA GLU A 296 -10.01 -39.24 -18.38
C GLU A 296 -11.28 -38.64 -17.78
N ASP A 297 -11.77 -39.16 -16.66
CA ASP A 297 -12.98 -38.68 -16.01
C ASP A 297 -12.74 -37.30 -15.37
N VAL A 298 -11.56 -37.11 -14.75
CA VAL A 298 -11.15 -35.81 -14.20
C VAL A 298 -11.03 -34.78 -15.32
N ILE A 299 -10.36 -35.10 -16.42
CA ILE A 299 -10.20 -34.20 -17.57
C ILE A 299 -11.57 -33.82 -18.14
N LYS A 300 -12.48 -34.79 -18.30
CA LYS A 300 -13.84 -34.53 -18.79
C LYS A 300 -14.63 -33.62 -17.84
N ALA A 301 -14.48 -33.82 -16.52
CA ALA A 301 -15.12 -32.99 -15.52
C ALA A 301 -14.55 -31.56 -15.49
N VAL A 302 -13.22 -31.40 -15.60
CA VAL A 302 -12.55 -30.09 -15.74
C VAL A 302 -13.02 -29.37 -17.00
N LYS A 303 -13.08 -30.07 -18.16
CA LYS A 303 -13.62 -29.51 -19.42
C LYS A 303 -15.06 -29.03 -19.27
N LYS A 304 -15.92 -29.78 -18.58
CA LYS A 304 -17.29 -29.37 -18.28
C LYS A 304 -17.32 -28.12 -17.40
N ALA A 305 -16.45 -28.03 -16.40
CA ALA A 305 -16.38 -26.90 -15.48
C ALA A 305 -15.93 -25.59 -16.15
N ILE A 306 -15.19 -25.65 -17.25
CA ILE A 306 -14.83 -24.45 -18.05
C ILE A 306 -16.09 -23.75 -18.59
N SER A 307 -17.16 -24.49 -18.88
CA SER A 307 -18.44 -23.91 -19.33
C SER A 307 -19.39 -23.49 -18.20
N GLY A 308 -18.95 -23.65 -16.94
CA GLY A 308 -19.75 -23.42 -15.73
C GLY A 308 -19.71 -21.97 -15.25
N GLU A 309 -19.30 -21.77 -14.00
CA GLU A 309 -19.22 -20.46 -13.35
C GLU A 309 -17.84 -19.82 -13.45
N ALA A 310 -17.79 -18.48 -13.61
CA ALA A 310 -16.61 -17.75 -14.04
C ALA A 310 -15.38 -17.92 -13.15
N ARG A 311 -15.57 -17.80 -11.82
CA ARG A 311 -14.47 -17.92 -10.85
C ARG A 311 -13.80 -19.29 -10.90
N ALA A 312 -14.60 -20.35 -11.01
CA ALA A 312 -14.11 -21.73 -11.06
C ALA A 312 -13.50 -22.07 -12.44
N ALA A 313 -14.11 -21.58 -13.52
CA ALA A 313 -13.69 -21.91 -14.87
C ALA A 313 -12.30 -21.39 -15.24
N LYS A 314 -11.90 -20.22 -14.73
CA LYS A 314 -10.52 -19.74 -14.88
C LYS A 314 -9.51 -20.76 -14.32
N GLN A 315 -9.74 -21.24 -13.10
CA GLN A 315 -8.85 -22.24 -12.50
C GLN A 315 -8.97 -23.59 -13.22
N ALA A 316 -10.15 -23.95 -13.71
CA ALA A 316 -10.36 -25.16 -14.53
C ALA A 316 -9.53 -25.12 -15.83
N ALA A 317 -9.48 -23.97 -16.51
CA ALA A 317 -8.66 -23.80 -17.72
C ALA A 317 -7.16 -23.98 -17.43
N LEU A 318 -6.67 -23.40 -16.33
CA LEU A 318 -5.29 -23.58 -15.88
C LEU A 318 -4.98 -25.03 -15.52
N ALA A 319 -5.89 -25.70 -14.81
CA ALA A 319 -5.78 -27.12 -14.51
C ALA A 319 -5.77 -27.97 -15.80
N LEU A 320 -6.59 -27.62 -16.79
CA LEU A 320 -6.63 -28.35 -18.06
C LEU A 320 -5.30 -28.28 -18.83
N ILE A 321 -4.64 -27.12 -18.85
CA ILE A 321 -3.30 -26.99 -19.45
C ILE A 321 -2.29 -27.82 -18.67
N ALA A 322 -2.32 -27.78 -17.34
CA ALA A 322 -1.41 -28.59 -16.55
C ALA A 322 -1.59 -30.10 -16.83
N LEU A 323 -2.82 -30.55 -17.12
CA LEU A 323 -3.14 -31.95 -17.39
C LEU A 323 -2.80 -32.39 -18.83
N GLU A 324 -3.20 -31.62 -19.84
CA GLU A 324 -3.12 -31.98 -21.27
C GLU A 324 -2.00 -31.25 -22.05
N GLY A 325 -1.35 -30.25 -21.46
CA GLY A 325 -0.27 -29.48 -22.11
C GLY A 325 -0.73 -28.83 -23.43
N ALA A 326 0.01 -29.07 -24.51
CA ALA A 326 -0.27 -28.51 -25.83
C ALA A 326 -1.61 -28.99 -26.43
N ASP A 327 -2.11 -30.16 -26.03
CA ASP A 327 -3.38 -30.69 -26.54
C ASP A 327 -4.59 -29.87 -26.05
N ALA A 328 -4.45 -29.15 -24.93
CA ALA A 328 -5.47 -28.23 -24.43
C ALA A 328 -5.62 -26.96 -25.29
N ILE A 329 -4.59 -26.57 -26.06
CA ILE A 329 -4.54 -25.29 -26.80
C ILE A 329 -5.72 -25.15 -27.76
N LYS A 330 -6.05 -26.22 -28.50
CA LYS A 330 -7.17 -26.21 -29.45
C LYS A 330 -8.51 -25.96 -28.75
N GLY A 331 -8.73 -26.61 -27.60
CA GLY A 331 -9.93 -26.44 -26.79
C GLY A 331 -10.04 -25.02 -26.23
N LEU A 332 -8.95 -24.48 -25.69
CA LEU A 332 -8.91 -23.13 -25.15
C LEU A 332 -9.05 -22.05 -26.22
N THR A 333 -8.51 -22.28 -27.42
CA THR A 333 -8.73 -21.40 -28.57
C THR A 333 -10.21 -21.34 -28.94
N HIS A 334 -10.91 -22.48 -28.90
CA HIS A 334 -12.35 -22.50 -29.14
C HIS A 334 -13.12 -21.72 -28.07
N VAL A 335 -12.77 -21.88 -26.79
CA VAL A 335 -13.38 -21.13 -25.68
C VAL A 335 -13.15 -19.62 -25.85
N MET A 336 -11.91 -19.22 -26.09
CA MET A 336 -11.51 -17.82 -26.28
C MET A 336 -12.22 -17.13 -27.45
N THR A 337 -12.43 -17.84 -28.57
CA THR A 337 -13.04 -17.27 -29.78
C THR A 337 -14.57 -17.36 -29.82
N ASN A 338 -15.19 -18.14 -28.93
CA ASN A 338 -16.63 -18.34 -28.93
C ASN A 338 -17.35 -17.22 -28.16
N LYS A 339 -17.99 -16.30 -28.88
CA LYS A 339 -18.74 -15.16 -28.30
C LYS A 339 -19.90 -15.55 -27.37
N LYS A 340 -20.36 -16.81 -27.39
CA LYS A 340 -21.38 -17.31 -26.45
C LYS A 340 -20.81 -17.60 -25.06
N VAL A 341 -19.50 -17.79 -24.96
CA VAL A 341 -18.82 -17.98 -23.69
C VAL A 341 -18.69 -16.61 -23.00
N PRO A 342 -19.03 -16.48 -21.71
CA PRO A 342 -18.93 -15.19 -21.03
C PRO A 342 -17.48 -14.67 -21.01
N LEU A 343 -17.32 -13.35 -21.04
CA LEU A 343 -16.04 -12.69 -21.26
C LEU A 343 -14.94 -13.08 -20.28
N GLU A 344 -15.27 -13.16 -18.99
CA GLU A 344 -14.32 -13.55 -17.93
C GLU A 344 -13.63 -14.90 -18.22
N PHE A 345 -14.34 -15.82 -18.87
CA PHE A 345 -13.83 -17.14 -19.24
C PHE A 345 -12.93 -17.07 -20.47
N ARG A 346 -13.31 -16.25 -21.46
CA ARG A 346 -12.50 -15.99 -22.65
C ARG A 346 -11.15 -15.38 -22.25
N VAL A 347 -11.15 -14.45 -21.29
CA VAL A 347 -9.94 -13.86 -20.70
C VAL A 347 -9.14 -14.91 -19.90
N GLY A 348 -9.81 -15.76 -19.11
CA GLY A 348 -9.14 -16.86 -18.41
C GLY A 348 -8.43 -17.85 -19.36
N ALA A 349 -8.99 -18.07 -20.55
CA ALA A 349 -8.35 -18.90 -21.59
C ALA A 349 -7.09 -18.24 -22.17
N VAL A 350 -7.03 -16.91 -22.24
CA VAL A 350 -5.82 -16.16 -22.68
C VAL A 350 -4.66 -16.38 -21.71
N GLU A 351 -4.87 -16.20 -20.41
CA GLU A 351 -3.82 -16.44 -19.39
C GLU A 351 -3.33 -17.90 -19.41
N ALA A 352 -4.24 -18.83 -19.66
CA ALA A 352 -3.90 -20.23 -19.82
C ALA A 352 -3.01 -20.41 -21.06
N LEU A 353 -3.42 -19.87 -22.21
CA LEU A 353 -2.65 -19.95 -23.46
C LEU A 353 -1.25 -19.31 -23.34
N GLU A 354 -1.08 -18.21 -22.60
CA GLU A 354 0.22 -17.63 -22.28
C GLU A 354 1.16 -18.65 -21.62
N LYS A 355 0.67 -19.39 -20.62
CA LYS A 355 1.46 -20.43 -19.92
C LYS A 355 1.81 -21.62 -20.80
N ALA A 356 1.07 -21.87 -21.89
CA ALA A 356 1.42 -22.89 -22.86
C ALA A 356 2.61 -22.47 -23.76
N GLY A 357 3.06 -21.21 -23.67
CA GLY A 357 4.29 -20.73 -24.30
C GLY A 357 4.13 -20.26 -25.75
N PRO A 358 5.26 -20.12 -26.50
CA PRO A 358 5.27 -19.50 -27.83
C PRO A 358 4.35 -20.15 -28.88
N VAL A 359 4.02 -21.44 -28.71
CA VAL A 359 3.09 -22.18 -29.59
C VAL A 359 1.69 -21.55 -29.60
N SER A 360 1.32 -20.80 -28.55
CA SER A 360 0.05 -20.09 -28.44
C SER A 360 -0.01 -18.75 -29.16
N ALA A 361 1.13 -18.19 -29.60
CA ALA A 361 1.19 -16.85 -30.18
C ALA A 361 0.22 -16.62 -31.37
N PRO A 362 0.05 -17.56 -32.34
CA PRO A 362 -0.92 -17.38 -33.43
C PRO A 362 -2.37 -17.28 -32.92
N HIS A 363 -2.69 -17.99 -31.84
CA HIS A 363 -4.03 -17.99 -31.25
C HIS A 363 -4.30 -16.68 -30.50
N LEU A 364 -3.32 -16.19 -29.76
CA LEU A 364 -3.41 -14.92 -29.04
C LEU A 364 -3.48 -13.72 -29.99
N LEU A 365 -2.78 -13.74 -31.13
CA LEU A 365 -2.90 -12.69 -32.15
C LEU A 365 -4.33 -12.58 -32.70
N LYS A 366 -5.03 -13.70 -32.84
CA LYS A 366 -6.45 -13.68 -33.23
C LYS A 366 -7.33 -13.00 -32.18
N ALA A 367 -7.04 -13.20 -30.89
CA ALA A 367 -7.78 -12.55 -29.81
C ALA A 367 -7.39 -11.08 -29.61
N ALA A 368 -6.16 -10.70 -29.95
CA ALA A 368 -5.69 -9.32 -29.96
C ALA A 368 -6.44 -8.43 -30.99
N ALA A 369 -7.08 -9.06 -31.98
CA ALA A 369 -7.94 -8.40 -32.97
C ALA A 369 -9.46 -8.57 -32.72
N ASP A 370 -9.87 -9.06 -31.54
CA ASP A 370 -11.30 -9.30 -31.22
C ASP A 370 -12.08 -7.99 -31.03
N ASP A 371 -13.40 -7.99 -31.25
CA ASP A 371 -14.22 -6.79 -31.01
C ASP A 371 -14.28 -6.43 -29.52
N GLU A 372 -14.12 -7.42 -28.64
CA GLU A 372 -14.21 -7.25 -27.20
C GLU A 372 -12.91 -6.69 -26.61
N ARG A 373 -12.98 -5.46 -26.09
CA ARG A 373 -11.79 -4.72 -25.63
C ARG A 373 -11.02 -5.46 -24.54
N GLN A 374 -11.70 -5.98 -23.52
CA GLN A 374 -11.01 -6.71 -22.45
C GLN A 374 -10.20 -7.90 -22.97
N LEU A 375 -10.75 -8.64 -23.94
CA LEU A 375 -10.09 -9.81 -24.49
C LEU A 375 -8.88 -9.41 -25.34
N ARG A 376 -9.00 -8.35 -26.15
CA ARG A 376 -7.87 -7.80 -26.91
C ARG A 376 -6.71 -7.44 -26.01
N LEU A 377 -6.95 -6.63 -24.98
CA LEU A 377 -5.92 -6.13 -24.08
C LEU A 377 -5.28 -7.27 -23.27
N ALA A 378 -6.07 -8.25 -22.84
CA ALA A 378 -5.55 -9.46 -22.19
C ALA A 378 -4.62 -10.24 -23.15
N ALA A 379 -5.03 -10.42 -24.41
CA ALA A 379 -4.24 -11.16 -25.39
C ALA A 379 -2.93 -10.44 -25.75
N MET A 380 -2.95 -9.11 -25.86
CA MET A 380 -1.75 -8.32 -26.13
C MET A 380 -0.76 -8.32 -24.96
N THR A 381 -1.25 -8.28 -23.72
CA THR A 381 -0.41 -8.46 -22.52
C THR A 381 0.25 -9.84 -22.52
N ALA A 382 -0.53 -10.90 -22.82
CA ALA A 382 0.00 -12.26 -22.92
C ALA A 382 1.06 -12.40 -24.04
N LEU A 383 0.83 -11.75 -25.19
CA LEU A 383 1.82 -11.69 -26.28
C LEU A 383 3.11 -11.00 -25.83
N ALA A 384 3.03 -9.91 -25.07
CA ALA A 384 4.22 -9.23 -24.57
C ALA A 384 5.01 -10.12 -23.59
N GLY A 385 4.31 -10.83 -22.70
CA GLY A 385 4.91 -11.84 -21.82
C GLY A 385 5.60 -12.97 -22.60
N LEU A 386 5.00 -13.45 -23.68
CA LEU A 386 5.63 -14.44 -24.57
C LEU A 386 6.85 -13.86 -25.29
N ALA A 387 6.74 -12.65 -25.83
CA ALA A 387 7.79 -12.00 -26.61
C ALA A 387 9.04 -11.71 -25.77
N ALA A 388 8.86 -11.29 -24.51
CA ALA A 388 9.96 -10.99 -23.59
C ALA A 388 10.71 -12.25 -23.10
N ASN A 389 10.02 -13.39 -23.04
CA ASN A 389 10.57 -14.65 -22.51
C ASN A 389 11.09 -15.59 -23.61
N ASP A 390 10.89 -15.29 -24.89
CA ASP A 390 11.40 -16.08 -26.01
C ASP A 390 12.82 -15.61 -26.40
N PRO A 391 13.87 -16.44 -26.23
CA PRO A 391 15.23 -16.05 -26.56
C PRO A 391 15.51 -15.95 -28.07
N VAL A 392 14.60 -16.44 -28.93
CA VAL A 392 14.77 -16.38 -30.38
C VAL A 392 14.07 -15.12 -30.91
N TRP A 393 14.83 -14.23 -31.54
CA TRP A 393 14.31 -13.02 -32.20
C TRP A 393 14.64 -13.04 -33.70
N PRO A 394 13.69 -12.65 -34.59
CA PRO A 394 12.32 -12.24 -34.27
C PRO A 394 11.44 -13.41 -33.84
N ASN A 395 10.51 -13.15 -32.91
CA ASN A 395 9.46 -14.09 -32.54
C ASN A 395 8.08 -13.55 -32.95
N LEU A 396 7.15 -14.48 -33.19
CA LEU A 396 5.82 -14.15 -33.72
C LEU A 396 5.02 -13.22 -32.78
N ALA A 397 5.22 -13.34 -31.47
CA ALA A 397 4.52 -12.51 -30.51
C ALA A 397 5.01 -11.05 -30.58
N GLY A 398 6.32 -10.83 -30.63
CA GLY A 398 6.95 -9.52 -30.80
C GLY A 398 6.63 -8.89 -32.17
N GLU A 399 6.77 -9.64 -33.26
CA GLU A 399 6.41 -9.16 -34.61
C GLU A 399 4.92 -8.78 -34.70
N GLY A 400 4.04 -9.58 -34.07
CA GLY A 400 2.62 -9.28 -34.02
C GLY A 400 2.28 -8.02 -33.23
N LEU A 401 3.00 -7.75 -32.12
CA LEU A 401 2.86 -6.51 -31.37
C LEU A 401 3.43 -5.29 -32.13
N ILE A 402 4.53 -5.45 -32.86
CA ILE A 402 5.03 -4.41 -33.78
C ILE A 402 3.99 -4.13 -34.89
N GLY A 403 3.38 -5.18 -35.45
CA GLY A 403 2.27 -5.01 -36.39
C GLY A 403 1.07 -4.28 -35.79
N ALA A 404 0.72 -4.59 -34.53
CA ALA A 404 -0.33 -3.89 -33.79
C ALA A 404 0.00 -2.40 -33.59
N LEU A 405 1.24 -2.08 -33.20
CA LEU A 405 1.75 -0.71 -33.06
C LEU A 405 1.63 0.09 -34.36
N ASN A 406 2.00 -0.56 -35.48
CA ASN A 406 1.98 0.03 -36.81
C ASN A 406 0.59 0.02 -37.47
N GLY A 407 -0.47 -0.41 -36.77
CA GLY A 407 -1.84 -0.40 -37.26
C GLY A 407 -2.14 -1.49 -38.31
N THR A 408 -1.31 -2.53 -38.44
CA THR A 408 -1.55 -3.63 -39.39
C THR A 408 -2.45 -4.72 -38.83
N LEU A 409 -2.63 -4.78 -37.49
CA LEU A 409 -3.48 -5.79 -36.85
C LEU A 409 -4.98 -5.48 -37.00
N ILE A 410 -5.35 -4.20 -36.81
CA ILE A 410 -6.68 -3.67 -37.09
C ILE A 410 -6.49 -2.41 -37.94
N VAL A 411 -6.93 -2.47 -39.19
CA VAL A 411 -6.74 -1.38 -40.15
C VAL A 411 -7.86 -0.33 -39.96
N PRO A 412 -7.55 0.98 -40.07
CA PRO A 412 -8.58 2.02 -40.10
C PRO A 412 -9.58 1.79 -41.25
N PRO A 413 -10.86 2.17 -41.09
CA PRO A 413 -11.79 2.16 -42.22
C PRO A 413 -11.28 3.09 -43.33
N GLU A 414 -11.36 2.66 -44.60
CA GLU A 414 -11.02 3.51 -45.74
C GLU A 414 -11.90 4.77 -45.72
N GLU A 415 -11.26 5.95 -45.73
CA GLU A 415 -11.98 7.20 -45.98
C GLU A 415 -12.59 7.12 -47.37
N VAL A 416 -13.91 6.96 -47.44
CA VAL A 416 -14.64 7.11 -48.69
C VAL A 416 -14.50 8.59 -49.07
N GLU A 417 -13.66 8.89 -50.07
CA GLU A 417 -13.66 10.23 -50.66
C GLU A 417 -15.10 10.58 -51.00
N PRO A 418 -15.59 11.78 -50.65
CA PRO A 418 -16.93 12.19 -51.04
C PRO A 418 -16.92 12.28 -52.56
N THR A 419 -17.41 11.22 -53.21
CA THR A 419 -17.72 11.25 -54.63
C THR A 419 -18.68 12.42 -54.80
N GLY A 420 -18.19 13.47 -55.47
CA GLY A 420 -18.97 14.63 -55.83
C GLY A 420 -20.06 14.23 -56.81
N GLU A 421 -21.14 13.68 -56.29
CA GLU A 421 -22.44 13.66 -56.94
C GLU A 421 -23.35 14.57 -56.12
N THR A 422 -23.45 15.81 -56.58
CA THR A 422 -24.58 16.68 -56.30
C THR A 422 -25.85 15.95 -56.74
N LEU A 423 -26.52 15.29 -55.82
CA LEU A 423 -27.89 14.85 -56.02
C LEU A 423 -28.81 15.98 -55.60
N GLU A 424 -29.36 16.61 -56.62
CA GLU A 424 -30.42 17.60 -56.59
C GLU A 424 -31.61 17.08 -55.78
N GLU A 425 -32.16 17.94 -54.94
CA GLU A 425 -33.46 17.78 -54.31
C GLU A 425 -34.55 17.71 -55.39
N GLU A 426 -35.21 16.57 -55.55
CA GLU A 426 -36.58 16.52 -56.05
C GLU A 426 -37.43 15.60 -55.16
N GLY A 427 -38.41 16.21 -54.49
CA GLY A 427 -39.35 15.55 -53.61
C GLY A 427 -40.63 15.09 -54.29
N THR A 428 -41.42 14.32 -53.55
CA THR A 428 -42.90 14.15 -53.49
C THR A 428 -43.14 12.80 -52.78
N GLU A 429 -44.03 12.60 -51.79
CA GLU A 429 -45.36 13.14 -51.54
C GLU A 429 -45.82 12.87 -50.07
N HIS A 430 -46.50 13.87 -49.49
CA HIS A 430 -47.50 13.98 -48.39
C HIS A 430 -48.13 12.71 -47.72
N ALA A 431 -48.66 12.69 -46.48
CA ALA A 431 -49.03 13.67 -45.41
C ALA A 431 -49.65 12.88 -44.19
N PRO A 432 -50.27 13.46 -43.12
CA PRO A 432 -50.29 14.84 -42.56
C PRO A 432 -50.04 14.93 -41.02
N ASP A 433 -50.02 16.19 -40.57
CA ASP A 433 -49.93 16.76 -39.21
C ASP A 433 -50.92 16.26 -38.14
N ALA A 434 -50.57 16.42 -36.84
CA ALA A 434 -51.25 17.35 -35.92
C ALA A 434 -50.76 17.21 -34.45
N ASP A 435 -50.28 18.33 -33.92
CA ASP A 435 -50.43 18.91 -32.58
C ASP A 435 -50.42 18.08 -31.27
N GLU A 436 -49.68 18.67 -30.35
CA GLU A 436 -49.61 18.48 -28.90
C GLU A 436 -50.98 18.43 -28.21
N GLN A 437 -51.14 17.52 -27.23
CA GLN A 437 -51.41 17.87 -25.83
C GLN A 437 -51.63 16.62 -24.96
N GLU A 438 -51.01 16.70 -23.77
CA GLU A 438 -51.39 16.17 -22.45
C GLU A 438 -52.09 14.81 -22.36
N LEU A 439 -51.60 13.94 -21.47
CA LEU A 439 -52.46 13.35 -20.44
C LEU A 439 -51.64 12.73 -19.29
N GLU A 440 -52.11 13.12 -18.11
CA GLU A 440 -51.78 12.76 -16.74
C GLU A 440 -51.58 11.26 -16.50
N ILE A 441 -50.66 10.92 -15.60
CA ILE A 441 -50.59 9.62 -14.95
C ILE A 441 -51.06 9.81 -13.50
N ASP A 442 -52.26 9.31 -13.19
CA ASP A 442 -52.70 9.02 -11.82
C ASP A 442 -52.92 7.50 -11.65
N ALA A 443 -52.70 7.09 -10.41
CA ALA A 443 -52.48 5.77 -9.86
C ALA A 443 -53.62 4.77 -10.04
N SER A 444 -53.25 3.52 -10.31
CA SER A 444 -53.86 2.36 -9.65
C SER A 444 -52.96 1.11 -9.79
N THR A 445 -52.31 0.75 -8.69
CA THR A 445 -51.77 -0.60 -8.42
C THR A 445 -52.92 -1.62 -8.45
N PRO A 446 -52.70 -2.96 -8.62
CA PRO A 446 -51.95 -3.73 -7.61
C PRO A 446 -51.26 -5.06 -8.07
N LEU A 447 -50.50 -5.65 -7.13
CA LEU A 447 -50.08 -7.08 -6.99
C LEU A 447 -48.87 -7.60 -7.81
N VAL A 448 -47.92 -8.42 -7.33
CA VAL A 448 -47.42 -8.88 -6.00
C VAL A 448 -46.19 -9.79 -6.29
N ALA A 449 -45.19 -9.75 -5.39
CA ALA A 449 -44.13 -10.73 -5.03
C ALA A 449 -43.17 -11.33 -6.09
N VAL A 450 -41.84 -11.37 -5.81
CA VAL A 450 -41.09 -12.44 -5.09
C VAL A 450 -39.71 -11.87 -4.61
N PRO A 451 -38.80 -12.59 -3.87
CA PRO A 451 -38.48 -12.36 -2.46
C PRO A 451 -36.99 -12.02 -2.15
N ASP A 452 -36.73 -11.82 -0.86
CA ASP A 452 -35.50 -11.42 -0.14
C ASP A 452 -34.21 -12.24 -0.36
N ALA A 453 -33.06 -11.54 -0.31
CA ALA A 453 -32.01 -11.65 0.73
C ALA A 453 -30.68 -10.96 0.32
N PRO A 454 -29.78 -10.55 1.24
CA PRO A 454 -29.99 -9.78 2.47
C PRO A 454 -29.09 -8.53 2.54
N GLU A 455 -29.30 -7.80 3.64
CA GLU A 455 -28.87 -6.46 3.99
C GLU A 455 -27.35 -6.27 4.22
N GLY A 456 -26.89 -5.05 3.91
CA GLY A 456 -25.56 -4.54 4.23
C GLY A 456 -25.49 -3.00 4.14
N SER A 457 -26.02 -2.34 5.18
CA SER A 457 -25.71 -1.00 5.74
C SER A 457 -25.13 0.07 4.78
N THR A 458 -25.92 0.98 4.19
CA THR A 458 -26.39 2.31 4.68
C THR A 458 -25.31 3.35 5.05
N LEU A 459 -24.58 3.84 4.04
CA LEU A 459 -24.00 5.21 4.04
C LEU A 459 -25.07 6.26 3.64
N ALA A 460 -26.20 5.82 3.07
CA ALA A 460 -27.28 6.66 2.57
C ALA A 460 -28.21 7.23 3.66
N SER A 461 -28.19 6.71 4.88
CA SER A 461 -29.10 7.14 5.95
C SER A 461 -28.58 8.35 6.75
N ILE A 462 -27.32 8.77 6.57
CA ILE A 462 -26.75 9.94 7.27
C ILE A 462 -26.86 11.22 6.43
N LEU A 463 -26.92 11.10 5.10
CA LEU A 463 -26.91 12.25 4.18
C LEU A 463 -28.30 12.86 3.90
N ALA A 464 -29.38 12.31 4.48
CA ALA A 464 -30.76 12.70 4.16
C ALA A 464 -31.50 13.47 5.28
N ALA A 465 -30.79 14.07 6.23
CA ALA A 465 -31.40 14.91 7.27
C ALA A 465 -30.65 16.23 7.47
N SER A 466 -30.88 17.19 6.57
CA SER A 466 -30.85 18.64 6.88
C SER A 466 -31.02 19.46 5.61
N SER A 467 -32.26 19.81 5.24
CA SER A 467 -32.54 21.05 4.49
C SER A 467 -34.00 21.46 4.63
N ALA A 468 -34.25 22.54 5.40
CA ALA A 468 -35.26 23.58 5.15
C ALA A 468 -35.30 24.63 6.30
N PRO A 469 -35.23 25.94 6.01
CA PRO A 469 -35.67 27.06 6.88
C PRO A 469 -36.98 27.71 6.33
N PRO A 470 -37.54 28.86 6.82
CA PRO A 470 -37.33 29.70 8.04
C PRO A 470 -38.65 30.12 8.79
N GLU A 471 -38.54 30.89 9.90
CA GLU A 471 -39.33 32.11 10.30
C GLU A 471 -39.37 32.38 11.84
N ALA A 472 -38.74 33.47 12.31
CA ALA A 472 -39.31 34.70 12.95
C ALA A 472 -39.43 34.63 14.51
N ALA A 473 -39.04 35.61 15.36
CA ALA A 473 -38.68 37.02 15.24
C ALA A 473 -38.03 37.59 16.56
N LYS A 474 -37.12 38.60 16.41
CA LYS A 474 -36.83 39.81 17.26
C LYS A 474 -36.30 39.63 18.71
N THR A 475 -35.39 40.42 19.31
CA THR A 475 -34.61 41.66 19.00
C THR A 475 -33.57 41.90 20.14
N GLU A 476 -32.63 42.83 19.92
CA GLU A 476 -31.67 43.51 20.84
C GLU A 476 -30.28 42.85 20.98
N GLU A 477 -29.14 43.53 21.00
CA GLU A 477 -28.62 44.81 20.46
C GLU A 477 -27.10 44.79 20.80
N THR A 478 -26.20 45.07 19.82
CA THR A 478 -24.79 45.53 20.00
C THR A 478 -23.79 44.61 20.75
N GLU A 479 -22.48 44.48 20.47
CA GLU A 479 -21.45 45.31 19.83
C GLU A 479 -20.45 44.44 19.06
N GLU A 480 -19.82 45.04 18.05
CA GLU A 480 -18.74 44.49 17.24
C GLU A 480 -17.45 44.30 18.07
N THR A 481 -16.89 43.09 18.05
CA THR A 481 -15.43 42.88 18.21
C THR A 481 -14.99 41.80 17.23
N GLU A 482 -14.16 42.21 16.27
CA GLU A 482 -13.44 41.33 15.34
C GLU A 482 -12.64 40.27 16.09
N ALA A 483 -12.92 39.00 15.79
CA ALA A 483 -12.02 37.89 16.07
C ALA A 483 -11.44 37.40 14.73
N PRO A 484 -10.14 37.07 14.66
CA PRO A 484 -9.44 36.80 13.42
C PRO A 484 -9.90 35.47 12.82
N GLU A 485 -10.02 35.42 11.49
CA GLU A 485 -10.28 34.18 10.76
C GLU A 485 -9.22 33.12 11.09
N PRO A 486 -9.59 31.86 11.37
CA PRO A 486 -8.63 30.79 11.49
C PRO A 486 -7.97 30.59 10.12
N ILE A 487 -6.65 30.75 10.10
CA ILE A 487 -5.79 30.29 9.02
C ILE A 487 -6.10 28.81 8.83
N VAL A 488 -6.78 28.46 7.74
CA VAL A 488 -6.92 27.08 7.29
C VAL A 488 -5.68 26.78 6.43
N PRO A 489 -4.61 26.17 6.96
CA PRO A 489 -3.73 25.43 6.08
C PRO A 489 -4.57 24.25 5.57
N ASP A 490 -4.61 24.05 4.25
CA ASP A 490 -4.98 22.80 3.57
C ASP A 490 -5.95 22.91 2.39
N ALA A 491 -6.17 24.11 1.82
CA ALA A 491 -6.64 24.15 0.42
C ALA A 491 -5.61 23.50 -0.54
N ARG A 492 -4.31 23.67 -0.23
CA ARG A 492 -3.19 23.11 -1.02
C ARG A 492 -2.97 21.61 -0.77
N MET A 493 -3.19 21.10 0.45
CA MET A 493 -3.17 19.65 0.71
C MET A 493 -4.38 18.96 0.08
N LEU A 494 -5.56 19.60 0.04
CA LEU A 494 -6.72 19.03 -0.66
C LEU A 494 -6.54 19.01 -2.18
N GLU A 495 -5.83 19.98 -2.76
CA GLU A 495 -5.44 19.98 -4.18
C GLU A 495 -4.33 18.94 -4.49
N LEU A 496 -3.33 18.81 -3.62
CA LEU A 496 -2.29 17.78 -3.75
C LEU A 496 -2.86 16.35 -3.58
N ALA A 497 -3.82 16.15 -2.68
CA ALA A 497 -4.53 14.87 -2.51
C ALA A 497 -5.45 14.51 -3.69
N LYS A 498 -5.85 15.51 -4.50
CA LYS A 498 -6.55 15.28 -5.78
C LYS A 498 -5.58 14.93 -6.92
N GLN A 499 -4.33 15.37 -6.86
CA GLN A 499 -3.29 15.08 -7.86
C GLN A 499 -2.48 13.80 -7.57
N SER A 500 -2.35 13.38 -6.30
CA SER A 500 -1.53 12.23 -5.90
C SER A 500 -2.30 10.94 -5.62
N LYS A 501 -3.62 10.92 -5.82
CA LYS A 501 -4.26 9.62 -6.07
C LYS A 501 -3.66 9.13 -7.38
N MET A 502 -2.73 8.18 -7.28
CA MET A 502 -2.77 7.02 -8.15
C MET A 502 -4.20 6.51 -8.07
N SER A 503 -5.06 7.15 -8.86
CA SER A 503 -6.30 6.58 -9.28
C SER A 503 -5.81 5.26 -9.82
N LYS A 504 -6.09 4.19 -9.07
CA LYS A 504 -6.54 2.96 -9.70
C LYS A 504 -7.63 3.48 -10.63
N ARG A 505 -7.24 3.90 -11.85
CA ARG A 505 -8.14 4.19 -12.93
C ARG A 505 -8.87 2.87 -12.97
N LYS A 506 -10.07 2.85 -12.38
CA LYS A 506 -11.06 1.85 -12.76
C LYS A 506 -11.17 2.15 -14.23
N MET A 507 -10.37 1.41 -15.00
CA MET A 507 -10.29 1.52 -16.43
C MET A 507 -11.75 1.39 -16.85
N SER A 508 -12.33 2.49 -17.33
CA SER A 508 -13.65 2.38 -17.92
C SER A 508 -13.46 1.34 -19.02
N LEU A 509 -14.16 0.23 -18.85
CA LEU A 509 -14.04 -0.90 -19.76
C LEU A 509 -14.52 -0.52 -21.15
N GLU A 510 -15.37 0.51 -21.20
CA GLU A 510 -15.78 1.24 -22.38
C GLU A 510 -14.95 2.54 -22.44
N SER A 511 -14.11 2.65 -23.46
CA SER A 511 -13.58 3.91 -23.96
C SER A 511 -14.17 4.11 -25.35
N ASP A 512 -14.65 5.30 -25.68
CA ASP A 512 -15.15 5.66 -27.03
C ASP A 512 -14.04 5.71 -28.11
N VAL A 513 -12.90 5.07 -27.85
CA VAL A 513 -11.73 5.03 -28.74
C VAL A 513 -11.95 3.93 -29.77
N ALA A 514 -11.76 4.28 -31.04
CA ALA A 514 -11.87 3.31 -32.13
C ALA A 514 -10.88 2.15 -31.94
N PRO A 515 -11.28 0.88 -32.21
CA PRO A 515 -10.44 -0.29 -31.95
C PRO A 515 -9.04 -0.23 -32.58
N TYR A 516 -8.91 0.37 -33.78
CA TYR A 516 -7.62 0.51 -34.46
C TYR A 516 -6.67 1.48 -33.73
N LEU A 517 -7.17 2.50 -33.02
CA LEU A 517 -6.35 3.40 -32.20
C LEU A 517 -5.99 2.75 -30.86
N ASP A 518 -6.97 2.13 -30.19
CA ASP A 518 -6.80 1.46 -28.89
C ASP A 518 -5.74 0.35 -28.98
N VAL A 519 -5.74 -0.42 -30.07
CA VAL A 519 -4.72 -1.46 -30.32
C VAL A 519 -3.33 -0.86 -30.50
N ARG A 520 -3.17 0.26 -31.24
CA ARG A 520 -1.86 0.90 -31.41
C ARG A 520 -1.29 1.41 -30.09
N ARG A 521 -2.10 2.16 -29.33
CA ARG A 521 -1.74 2.70 -28.01
C ARG A 521 -1.34 1.60 -27.05
N PHE A 522 -2.18 0.56 -26.94
CA PHE A 522 -1.90 -0.55 -26.04
C PHE A 522 -0.67 -1.36 -26.47
N ALA A 523 -0.44 -1.53 -27.77
CA ALA A 523 0.79 -2.15 -28.27
C ALA A 523 2.02 -1.37 -27.82
N ALA A 524 2.01 -0.03 -27.98
CA ALA A 524 3.09 0.83 -27.51
C ALA A 524 3.34 0.66 -26.01
N ALA A 525 2.28 0.59 -25.20
CA ALA A 525 2.37 0.44 -23.75
C ALA A 525 2.96 -0.92 -23.32
N VAL A 526 2.53 -2.04 -23.92
CA VAL A 526 3.02 -3.37 -23.51
C VAL A 526 4.41 -3.70 -24.04
N LEU A 527 4.85 -3.04 -25.12
CA LEU A 527 6.15 -3.24 -25.72
C LEU A 527 7.33 -2.79 -24.84
N GLY A 528 7.11 -1.95 -23.82
CA GLY A 528 8.15 -1.57 -22.86
C GLY A 528 8.75 -2.75 -22.08
N GLY A 529 7.98 -3.85 -21.94
CA GLY A 529 8.47 -5.11 -21.37
C GLY A 529 9.31 -5.96 -22.31
N VAL A 530 9.53 -5.52 -23.56
CA VAL A 530 10.23 -6.28 -24.61
C VAL A 530 11.45 -5.48 -25.08
N PRO A 531 12.51 -5.37 -24.25
CA PRO A 531 13.70 -4.58 -24.56
C PRO A 531 14.50 -5.23 -25.69
N ASN A 532 14.16 -4.86 -26.92
CA ASN A 532 14.81 -5.30 -28.14
C ASN A 532 15.09 -4.09 -29.04
N ARG A 533 16.20 -4.10 -29.77
CA ARG A 533 16.60 -3.00 -30.66
C ARG A 533 15.55 -2.71 -31.72
N ASP A 534 15.00 -3.74 -32.36
CA ASP A 534 13.99 -3.57 -33.41
C ASP A 534 12.71 -2.95 -32.82
N VAL A 535 12.29 -3.39 -31.64
CA VAL A 535 11.14 -2.79 -30.92
C VAL A 535 11.41 -1.33 -30.56
N THR A 536 12.62 -1.03 -30.09
CA THR A 536 13.03 0.34 -29.75
C THR A 536 12.96 1.26 -30.96
N ASP A 537 13.47 0.80 -32.11
CA ASP A 537 13.44 1.56 -33.36
C ASP A 537 11.99 1.81 -33.84
N GLN A 538 11.07 0.85 -33.63
CA GLN A 538 9.64 1.01 -33.94
C GLN A 538 8.92 1.93 -32.94
N LEU A 539 9.27 1.92 -31.66
CA LEU A 539 8.71 2.86 -30.68
C LEU A 539 9.15 4.30 -30.97
N ILE A 540 10.38 4.50 -31.45
CA ILE A 540 10.89 5.82 -31.85
C ILE A 540 10.13 6.34 -33.08
N SER A 541 9.85 5.48 -34.06
CA SER A 541 9.21 5.91 -35.32
C SER A 541 7.78 6.43 -35.13
N VAL A 542 7.07 5.98 -34.08
CA VAL A 542 5.70 6.42 -33.77
C VAL A 542 5.61 7.65 -32.87
N LEU A 543 6.74 8.19 -32.39
CA LEU A 543 6.75 9.39 -31.53
C LEU A 543 6.22 10.64 -32.24
N GLY A 544 6.36 10.70 -33.57
CA GLY A 544 5.85 11.80 -34.41
C GLY A 544 4.42 11.60 -34.92
N ASP A 545 3.70 10.59 -34.42
CA ASP A 545 2.29 10.38 -34.78
C ASP A 545 1.40 11.50 -34.19
N ASP A 546 0.33 11.87 -34.90
CA ASP A 546 -0.63 12.89 -34.43
C ASP A 546 -1.35 12.45 -33.14
N ASP A 547 -1.39 11.14 -32.87
CA ASP A 547 -1.95 10.58 -31.65
C ASP A 547 -1.04 10.80 -30.43
N LYS A 548 -1.34 11.86 -29.68
CA LYS A 548 -0.62 12.23 -28.44
C LYS A 548 -0.62 11.12 -27.37
N GLU A 549 -1.66 10.29 -27.29
CA GLU A 549 -1.71 9.19 -26.32
C GLU A 549 -0.75 8.07 -26.74
N LEU A 550 -0.69 7.77 -28.04
CA LEU A 550 0.27 6.81 -28.59
C LEU A 550 1.72 7.27 -28.34
N ALA A 551 2.02 8.54 -28.61
CA ALA A 551 3.34 9.10 -28.33
C ALA A 551 3.70 9.00 -26.84
N GLN A 552 2.74 9.25 -25.94
CA GLN A 552 2.95 9.14 -24.50
C GLN A 552 3.24 7.68 -24.07
N ASP A 553 2.49 6.71 -24.58
CA ASP A 553 2.71 5.29 -24.29
C ASP A 553 4.04 4.79 -24.85
N ALA A 554 4.41 5.24 -26.07
CA ALA A 554 5.70 4.95 -26.66
C ALA A 554 6.86 5.55 -25.85
N LEU A 555 6.73 6.79 -25.35
CA LEU A 555 7.72 7.42 -24.48
C LEU A 555 7.94 6.63 -23.18
N ASN A 556 6.86 6.18 -22.53
CA ASN A 556 6.96 5.36 -21.32
C ASN A 556 7.76 4.07 -21.58
N SER A 557 7.46 3.39 -22.68
CA SER A 557 8.17 2.16 -23.08
C SER A 557 9.64 2.42 -23.43
N LEU A 558 9.95 3.55 -24.07
CA LEU A 558 11.35 3.95 -24.35
C LEU A 558 12.14 4.25 -23.07
N VAL A 559 11.52 4.89 -22.07
CA VAL A 559 12.16 5.07 -20.76
C VAL A 559 12.50 3.71 -20.15
N GLN A 560 11.55 2.77 -20.15
CA GLN A 560 11.77 1.41 -19.64
C GLN A 560 12.88 0.66 -20.41
N HIS A 561 12.96 0.84 -21.73
CA HIS A 561 14.05 0.30 -22.53
C HIS A 561 15.40 0.92 -22.15
N GLY A 562 15.45 2.24 -21.94
CA GLY A 562 16.64 2.92 -21.44
C GLY A 562 17.07 2.41 -20.06
N ASP A 563 16.13 2.22 -19.14
CA ASP A 563 16.41 1.70 -17.79
C ASP A 563 16.98 0.27 -17.82
N THR A 564 16.57 -0.55 -18.80
CA THR A 564 16.98 -1.96 -18.91
C THR A 564 18.23 -2.18 -19.75
N VAL A 565 18.38 -1.45 -20.85
CA VAL A 565 19.49 -1.59 -21.81
C VAL A 565 20.60 -0.57 -21.56
N GLY A 566 20.33 0.49 -20.78
CA GLY A 566 21.24 1.60 -20.47
C GLY A 566 21.01 2.80 -21.37
N ASN A 567 21.52 2.74 -22.61
CA ASN A 567 21.46 3.87 -23.54
C ASN A 567 20.48 3.61 -24.69
N LEU A 568 19.62 4.59 -24.94
CA LEU A 568 18.78 4.66 -26.14
C LEU A 568 19.64 4.99 -27.38
N PRO A 569 19.20 4.56 -28.59
CA PRO A 569 19.92 4.86 -29.82
C PRO A 569 19.88 6.36 -30.14
N ALA A 570 20.94 6.88 -30.75
CA ALA A 570 21.05 8.30 -31.13
C ALA A 570 19.92 8.79 -32.05
N ALA A 571 19.28 7.88 -32.80
CA ALA A 571 18.11 8.19 -33.62
C ALA A 571 16.90 8.70 -32.81
N ALA A 572 16.83 8.42 -31.50
CA ALA A 572 15.77 8.94 -30.64
C ALA A 572 15.92 10.45 -30.33
N GLN A 573 17.10 11.04 -30.54
CA GLN A 573 17.38 12.40 -30.08
C GLN A 573 16.45 13.45 -30.69
N GLU A 574 16.32 13.49 -32.02
CA GLU A 574 15.49 14.49 -32.71
C GLU A 574 14.00 14.36 -32.33
N PRO A 575 13.37 13.16 -32.41
CA PRO A 575 11.97 12.99 -32.00
C PRO A 575 11.70 13.37 -30.54
N LEU A 576 12.62 13.05 -29.63
CA LEU A 576 12.46 13.36 -28.21
C LEU A 576 12.60 14.87 -27.93
N LEU A 577 13.48 15.58 -28.64
CA LEU A 577 13.61 17.03 -28.53
C LEU A 577 12.35 17.75 -29.06
N GLU A 578 11.74 17.24 -30.12
CA GLU A 578 10.48 17.77 -30.64
C GLU A 578 9.35 17.66 -29.60
N LEU A 579 9.21 16.49 -28.97
CA LEU A 579 8.22 16.25 -27.92
C LEU A 579 8.51 16.98 -26.60
N TYR A 580 9.77 17.33 -26.32
CA TYR A 580 10.12 18.18 -25.19
C TYR A 580 9.74 19.66 -25.40
N GLY A 581 9.59 20.09 -26.66
CA GLY A 581 9.29 21.45 -27.07
C GLY A 581 7.97 22.03 -26.53
N HIS A 582 7.75 23.32 -26.83
CA HIS A 582 6.74 24.17 -26.19
C HIS A 582 5.27 23.86 -26.56
N THR A 583 5.03 22.96 -27.51
CA THR A 583 3.67 22.56 -27.96
C THR A 583 3.14 21.32 -27.25
N ALA A 584 3.98 20.65 -26.45
CA ALA A 584 3.64 19.42 -25.73
C ALA A 584 3.04 19.71 -24.33
N THR A 585 2.24 18.77 -23.82
CA THR A 585 1.75 18.81 -22.45
C THR A 585 2.89 18.56 -21.45
N ASN A 586 2.78 19.08 -20.23
CA ASN A 586 3.82 18.89 -19.21
C ASN A 586 4.14 17.40 -18.95
N SER A 587 3.14 16.51 -19.07
CA SER A 587 3.33 15.05 -18.95
C SER A 587 4.25 14.49 -20.03
N ILE A 588 4.01 14.84 -21.29
CA ILE A 588 4.83 14.40 -22.43
C ILE A 588 6.24 14.99 -22.31
N ARG A 589 6.36 16.26 -21.92
CA ARG A 589 7.66 16.92 -21.74
C ARG A 589 8.50 16.24 -20.66
N VAL A 590 7.90 15.86 -19.54
CA VAL A 590 8.57 15.10 -18.46
C VAL A 590 9.09 13.76 -18.97
N LEU A 591 8.24 13.00 -19.66
CA LEU A 591 8.62 11.68 -20.19
C LEU A 591 9.66 11.78 -21.30
N ALA A 592 9.54 12.77 -22.18
CA ALA A 592 10.54 13.06 -23.21
C ALA A 592 11.88 13.42 -22.59
N LEU A 593 11.92 14.28 -21.56
CA LEU A 593 13.16 14.63 -20.86
C LEU A 593 13.79 13.42 -20.16
N ARG A 594 12.97 12.55 -19.56
CA ARG A 594 13.44 11.30 -18.95
C ARG A 594 13.98 10.33 -20.00
N ALA A 595 13.35 10.21 -21.16
CA ALA A 595 13.89 9.41 -22.25
C ALA A 595 15.19 10.02 -22.81
N LEU A 596 15.26 11.35 -22.93
CA LEU A 596 16.48 12.06 -23.34
C LEU A 596 17.64 11.75 -22.39
N SER A 597 17.43 11.66 -21.08
CA SER A 597 18.53 11.37 -20.13
C SER A 597 19.21 10.02 -20.38
N ARG A 598 18.52 9.09 -21.06
CA ARG A 598 19.04 7.78 -21.51
C ARG A 598 19.85 7.86 -22.81
N LEU A 599 20.16 9.06 -23.32
CA LEU A 599 21.09 9.27 -24.45
C LEU A 599 22.54 9.54 -24.01
N GLY A 600 22.82 9.52 -22.71
CA GLY A 600 24.16 9.81 -22.17
C GLY A 600 24.55 11.28 -22.32
N ASP A 601 25.83 11.53 -22.60
CA ASP A 601 26.43 12.88 -22.74
C ASP A 601 25.68 13.82 -23.71
N ALA A 602 25.03 13.26 -24.72
CA ALA A 602 24.26 14.04 -25.71
C ALA A 602 23.07 14.79 -25.09
N ALA A 603 22.53 14.31 -23.97
CA ALA A 603 21.39 14.90 -23.28
C ALA A 603 21.76 16.07 -22.35
N VAL A 604 23.02 16.15 -21.94
CA VAL A 604 23.50 17.06 -20.88
C VAL A 604 23.18 18.54 -21.16
N PRO A 605 23.37 19.08 -22.38
CA PRO A 605 23.00 20.47 -22.66
C PRO A 605 21.52 20.75 -22.41
N THR A 606 20.63 19.86 -22.89
CA THR A 606 19.18 19.97 -22.72
C THR A 606 18.77 19.83 -21.26
N LEU A 607 19.37 18.89 -20.53
CA LEU A 607 19.11 18.71 -19.10
C LEU A 607 19.49 19.96 -18.29
N ARG A 608 20.60 20.63 -18.62
CA ARG A 608 20.98 21.89 -17.96
C ARG A 608 20.03 23.03 -18.27
N GLU A 609 19.54 23.13 -19.51
CA GLU A 609 18.52 24.12 -19.87
C GLU A 609 17.22 23.89 -19.08
N ALA A 610 16.81 22.63 -18.95
CA ALA A 610 15.62 22.20 -18.24
C ALA A 610 15.63 22.51 -16.72
N LEU A 611 16.79 22.80 -16.13
CA LEU A 611 16.89 23.27 -14.73
C LEU A 611 16.24 24.65 -14.52
N THR A 612 15.96 25.40 -15.59
CA THR A 612 15.32 26.71 -15.53
C THR A 612 13.86 26.70 -15.99
N ASP A 613 13.31 25.51 -16.23
CA ASP A 613 11.94 25.35 -16.71
C ASP A 613 10.91 25.92 -15.73
N PRO A 614 9.83 26.57 -16.20
CA PRO A 614 8.75 27.02 -15.31
C PRO A 614 8.09 25.88 -14.54
N ASP A 615 8.01 24.67 -15.11
CA ASP A 615 7.42 23.52 -14.44
C ASP A 615 8.40 22.86 -13.44
N PRO A 616 8.08 22.80 -12.13
CA PRO A 616 8.93 22.15 -11.15
C PRO A 616 9.19 20.66 -11.43
N HIS A 617 8.25 19.94 -12.05
CA HIS A 617 8.43 18.53 -12.37
C HIS A 617 9.51 18.32 -13.44
N ILE A 618 9.57 19.22 -14.43
CA ILE A 618 10.64 19.21 -15.44
C ILE A 618 11.99 19.47 -14.78
N ARG A 619 12.07 20.44 -13.85
CA ARG A 619 13.31 20.73 -13.12
C ARG A 619 13.77 19.54 -12.25
N VAL A 620 12.85 18.83 -11.58
CA VAL A 620 13.19 17.62 -10.81
C VAL A 620 13.78 16.55 -11.72
N GLU A 621 13.15 16.32 -12.87
CA GLU A 621 13.62 15.31 -13.83
C GLU A 621 14.92 15.72 -14.50
N ALA A 622 15.16 17.02 -14.71
CA ALA A 622 16.44 17.55 -15.17
C ALA A 622 17.56 17.21 -14.18
N VAL A 623 17.35 17.43 -12.88
CA VAL A 623 18.32 17.07 -11.84
C VAL A 623 18.57 15.56 -11.81
N ARG A 624 17.52 14.74 -11.86
CA ARG A 624 17.66 13.26 -11.93
C ARG A 624 18.41 12.81 -13.18
N GLY A 625 18.13 13.42 -14.33
CA GLY A 625 18.82 13.12 -15.57
C GLY A 625 20.31 13.47 -15.50
N LEU A 626 20.68 14.61 -14.90
CA LEU A 626 22.08 14.97 -14.69
C LEU A 626 22.77 14.01 -13.71
N ASP A 627 22.08 13.62 -12.65
CA ASP A 627 22.55 12.67 -11.65
C ASP A 627 22.82 11.27 -12.24
N ASP A 628 21.90 10.77 -13.08
CA ASP A 628 22.04 9.52 -13.83
C ASP A 628 23.23 9.55 -14.81
N ASN A 629 23.58 10.75 -15.29
CA ASN A 629 24.75 11.00 -16.14
C ASN A 629 26.02 11.33 -15.33
N GLY A 630 26.00 11.20 -14.01
CA GLY A 630 27.16 11.42 -13.14
C GLY A 630 27.59 12.88 -13.03
N ILE A 631 26.71 13.83 -13.34
CA ILE A 631 26.98 15.26 -13.28
C ILE A 631 26.51 15.79 -11.93
N ALA A 632 27.42 16.40 -11.18
CA ALA A 632 27.14 17.07 -9.92
C ALA A 632 28.03 18.32 -9.81
N ASP A 633 27.65 19.37 -10.54
CA ASP A 633 28.41 20.62 -10.62
C ASP A 633 27.62 21.81 -10.05
N ALA A 634 28.12 23.03 -10.27
CA ALA A 634 27.50 24.26 -9.81
C ALA A 634 26.02 24.44 -10.25
N SER A 635 25.58 23.77 -11.33
CA SER A 635 24.18 23.82 -11.76
C SER A 635 23.27 23.04 -10.81
N ILE A 636 23.73 21.91 -10.26
CA ILE A 636 23.00 21.15 -9.24
C ILE A 636 23.09 21.84 -7.88
N GLU A 637 24.22 22.45 -7.53
CA GLU A 637 24.32 23.25 -6.30
C GLU A 637 23.33 24.42 -6.27
N ALA A 638 23.15 25.12 -7.41
CA ALA A 638 22.15 26.16 -7.52
C ALA A 638 20.72 25.64 -7.32
N ALA A 639 20.44 24.41 -7.76
CA ALA A 639 19.13 23.76 -7.65
C ALA A 639 18.74 23.42 -6.19
N LEU A 640 19.67 23.44 -5.23
CA LEU A 640 19.34 23.32 -3.79
C LEU A 640 18.42 24.46 -3.30
N LYS A 641 18.52 25.64 -3.91
CA LYS A 641 17.78 26.85 -3.53
C LYS A 641 16.52 27.05 -4.38
N ASP A 642 16.10 26.01 -5.11
CA ASP A 642 14.90 26.06 -5.93
C ASP A 642 13.64 26.30 -5.08
N GLY A 643 12.71 27.11 -5.60
CA GLY A 643 11.45 27.41 -4.91
C GLY A 643 10.54 26.20 -4.72
N TYR A 644 10.73 25.14 -5.51
CA TYR A 644 10.10 23.84 -5.31
C TYR A 644 11.06 22.88 -4.62
N ILE A 645 10.69 22.49 -3.40
CA ILE A 645 11.51 21.69 -2.49
C ILE A 645 11.96 20.36 -3.11
N GLY A 646 11.12 19.74 -3.94
CA GLY A 646 11.46 18.46 -4.59
C GLY A 646 12.70 18.55 -5.50
N VAL A 647 12.96 19.70 -6.12
CA VAL A 647 14.19 19.94 -6.91
C VAL A 647 15.40 19.95 -5.97
N GLY A 648 15.29 20.65 -4.84
CA GLY A 648 16.36 20.73 -3.86
C GLY A 648 16.73 19.38 -3.24
N ILE A 649 15.75 18.52 -2.95
CA ILE A 649 16.01 17.15 -2.44
C ILE A 649 16.74 16.30 -3.50
N ALA A 650 16.29 16.35 -4.75
CA ALA A 650 16.96 15.65 -5.85
C ALA A 650 18.41 16.12 -6.01
N ALA A 651 18.63 17.43 -5.91
CA ALA A 651 19.95 18.04 -5.99
C ALA A 651 20.84 17.62 -4.82
N ALA A 652 20.30 17.64 -3.60
CA ALA A 652 21.02 17.20 -2.39
C ALA A 652 21.48 15.75 -2.50
N LYS A 653 20.61 14.85 -3.00
CA LYS A 653 20.95 13.43 -3.22
C LYS A 653 22.08 13.25 -4.24
N SER A 654 22.00 13.98 -5.35
CA SER A 654 23.04 13.92 -6.39
C SER A 654 24.38 14.43 -5.87
N LEU A 655 24.39 15.59 -5.22
CA LEU A 655 25.62 16.19 -4.66
C LEU A 655 26.24 15.31 -3.58
N ALA A 656 25.43 14.76 -2.67
CA ALA A 656 25.94 13.85 -1.63
C ALA A 656 26.61 12.61 -2.25
N ARG A 657 25.97 12.00 -3.26
CA ARG A 657 26.49 10.79 -3.92
C ARG A 657 27.80 11.03 -4.66
N HIS A 658 27.90 12.13 -5.40
CA HIS A 658 29.01 12.35 -6.33
C HIS A 658 30.14 13.23 -5.77
N GLN A 659 29.84 14.18 -4.88
CA GLN A 659 30.85 15.07 -4.30
C GLN A 659 31.25 14.71 -2.86
N GLY A 660 30.41 13.95 -2.13
CA GLY A 660 30.66 13.60 -0.72
C GLY A 660 30.97 14.83 0.13
N ALA A 661 32.17 14.85 0.74
CA ALA A 661 32.62 15.97 1.58
C ALA A 661 32.69 17.32 0.85
N GLY A 662 32.81 17.33 -0.48
CA GLY A 662 32.78 18.57 -1.28
C GLY A 662 31.45 19.33 -1.20
N ALA A 663 30.35 18.61 -0.99
CA ALA A 663 29.01 19.19 -0.89
C ALA A 663 28.59 19.56 0.55
N LEU A 664 29.48 19.39 1.54
CA LEU A 664 29.13 19.46 2.97
C LEU A 664 28.41 20.76 3.36
N GLU A 665 29.01 21.92 3.07
CA GLU A 665 28.41 23.21 3.46
C GLU A 665 27.10 23.46 2.71
N ALA A 666 27.01 23.07 1.43
CA ALA A 666 25.80 23.23 0.63
C ALA A 666 24.65 22.38 1.18
N LEU A 667 24.92 21.15 1.61
CA LEU A 667 23.94 20.26 2.23
C LEU A 667 23.51 20.77 3.61
N ILE A 668 24.45 21.28 4.43
CA ILE A 668 24.11 21.88 5.72
C ILE A 668 23.26 23.15 5.54
N GLU A 669 23.60 24.02 4.60
CA GLU A 669 22.77 25.18 4.26
C GLU A 669 21.37 24.74 3.81
N PHE A 670 21.28 23.71 2.97
CA PHE A 670 20.00 23.13 2.54
C PHE A 670 19.18 22.59 3.71
N ALA A 671 19.82 21.94 4.69
CA ALA A 671 19.15 21.46 5.90
C ALA A 671 18.55 22.59 6.76
N PHE A 672 19.04 23.83 6.63
CA PHE A 672 18.47 24.99 7.32
C PHE A 672 17.34 25.68 6.54
N LEU A 673 17.11 25.33 5.27
CA LEU A 673 16.00 25.87 4.49
C LEU A 673 14.66 25.25 4.93
N ASN A 674 13.56 25.94 4.62
CA ASN A 674 12.19 25.48 4.89
C ASN A 674 11.98 25.00 6.34
N ASP A 675 12.44 25.77 7.32
CA ASP A 675 12.36 25.45 8.76
C ASP A 675 12.98 24.09 9.15
N GLY A 676 13.90 23.60 8.33
CA GLY A 676 14.65 22.37 8.55
C GLY A 676 13.83 21.09 8.41
N THR A 677 12.83 21.07 7.53
CA THR A 677 12.04 19.88 7.20
C THR A 677 12.89 18.67 6.79
N HIS A 678 14.00 18.88 6.08
CA HIS A 678 14.88 17.82 5.55
C HIS A 678 16.13 17.54 6.39
N ARG A 679 16.20 18.07 7.61
CA ARG A 679 17.36 17.94 8.49
C ARG A 679 17.85 16.50 8.70
N ARG A 680 16.90 15.57 8.84
CA ARG A 680 17.22 14.14 9.05
C ARG A 680 17.72 13.47 7.76
N GLU A 681 17.02 13.70 6.65
CA GLU A 681 17.42 13.16 5.34
C GLU A 681 18.82 13.67 4.94
N VAL A 682 19.11 14.96 5.20
CA VAL A 682 20.46 15.52 5.02
C VAL A 682 21.47 14.88 5.97
N GLY A 683 21.13 14.70 7.25
CA GLY A 683 22.00 13.99 8.19
C GLY A 683 22.36 12.58 7.72
N GLN A 684 21.40 11.82 7.20
CA GLN A 684 21.63 10.50 6.62
C GLN A 684 22.57 10.56 5.40
N MET A 685 22.32 11.47 4.47
CA MET A 685 23.17 11.68 3.29
C MET A 685 24.62 12.02 3.70
N LEU A 686 24.78 12.91 4.67
CA LEU A 686 26.09 13.29 5.21
C LEU A 686 26.78 12.12 5.94
N GLY A 687 26.04 11.31 6.69
CA GLY A 687 26.61 10.13 7.36
C GLY A 687 27.06 9.04 6.39
N LEU A 688 26.36 8.87 5.26
CA LEU A 688 26.75 7.92 4.22
C LEU A 688 27.97 8.37 3.42
N HIS A 689 28.09 9.67 3.14
CA HIS A 689 29.06 10.18 2.14
C HIS A 689 30.18 11.07 2.71
N ALA A 690 30.03 11.66 3.90
CA ALA A 690 31.00 12.58 4.51
C ALA A 690 30.97 12.57 6.06
N PRO A 691 31.01 11.41 6.74
CA PRO A 691 30.67 11.31 8.16
C PRO A 691 31.63 12.06 9.11
N GLN A 692 32.94 12.04 8.86
CA GLN A 692 33.88 12.69 9.80
C GLN A 692 33.80 14.21 9.71
N GLU A 693 33.77 14.74 8.50
CA GLU A 693 33.65 16.15 8.20
C GLU A 693 32.30 16.70 8.67
N ALA A 694 31.21 15.97 8.42
CA ALA A 694 29.88 16.31 8.91
C ALA A 694 29.81 16.35 10.43
N LEU A 695 30.33 15.34 11.13
CA LEU A 695 30.36 15.34 12.60
C LEU A 695 31.17 16.52 13.14
N ASN A 696 32.35 16.81 12.57
CA ASN A 696 33.15 17.96 12.99
C ASN A 696 32.36 19.25 12.85
N ARG A 697 31.76 19.47 11.68
CA ARG A 697 31.09 20.71 11.34
C ARG A 697 29.80 20.92 12.13
N LEU A 698 28.98 19.88 12.27
CA LEU A 698 27.75 19.95 13.02
C LEU A 698 28.00 20.11 14.53
N ILE A 699 29.09 19.55 15.08
CA ILE A 699 29.50 19.81 16.47
C ILE A 699 29.82 21.29 16.69
N GLU A 700 30.55 21.92 15.77
CA GLU A 700 30.85 23.36 15.85
C GLU A 700 29.57 24.20 15.84
N LEU A 701 28.62 23.86 14.95
CA LEU A 701 27.34 24.56 14.84
C LEU A 701 26.44 24.34 16.07
N ALA A 702 26.49 23.16 16.69
CA ALA A 702 25.73 22.86 17.90
C ALA A 702 26.18 23.73 19.08
N SER A 703 27.49 24.02 19.16
CA SER A 703 28.09 24.88 20.17
C SER A 703 28.01 26.39 19.86
N ASP A 704 27.43 26.80 18.73
CA ASP A 704 27.28 28.20 18.35
C ASP A 704 25.97 28.77 18.93
N ASP A 705 26.08 29.60 19.97
CA ASP A 705 24.94 30.27 20.61
C ASP A 705 24.31 31.36 19.73
N THR A 706 24.98 31.82 18.67
CA THR A 706 24.37 32.78 17.73
C THR A 706 23.31 32.12 16.83
N ARG A 707 23.30 30.79 16.77
CA ARG A 707 22.44 29.98 15.89
C ARG A 707 21.41 29.14 16.65
N LEU A 708 20.96 29.61 17.81
CA LEU A 708 19.98 28.88 18.64
C LEU A 708 18.76 28.38 17.85
N ARG A 709 18.19 29.20 16.95
CA ARG A 709 17.03 28.81 16.13
C ARG A 709 17.30 27.62 15.20
N GLN A 710 18.56 27.41 14.81
CA GLN A 710 18.98 26.32 13.92
C GLN A 710 19.45 25.09 14.71
N ARG A 711 19.58 25.17 16.03
CA ARG A 711 20.19 24.10 16.83
C ARG A 711 19.39 22.80 16.78
N LEU A 712 18.05 22.86 16.73
CA LEU A 712 17.21 21.68 16.52
C LEU A 712 17.54 20.94 15.20
N VAL A 713 17.80 21.68 14.12
CA VAL A 713 18.24 21.12 12.84
C VAL A 713 19.55 20.36 13.01
N VAL A 714 20.50 20.98 13.71
CA VAL A 714 21.83 20.41 13.97
C VAL A 714 21.74 19.15 14.83
N ILE A 715 20.90 19.15 15.88
CA ILE A 715 20.70 18.00 16.77
C ILE A 715 20.21 16.78 16.00
N ASP A 716 19.14 16.93 15.22
CA ASP A 716 18.57 15.83 14.45
C ASP A 716 19.54 15.35 13.36
N ALA A 717 20.24 16.26 12.68
CA ALA A 717 21.25 15.90 11.68
C ALA A 717 22.44 15.15 12.31
N LEU A 718 22.90 15.56 13.50
CA LEU A 718 23.98 14.88 14.23
C LEU A 718 23.62 13.43 14.56
N ALA A 719 22.39 13.19 15.03
CA ALA A 719 21.92 11.85 15.36
C ALA A 719 21.97 10.93 14.13
N GLU A 720 21.43 11.40 13.01
CA GLU A 720 21.35 10.64 11.75
C GLU A 720 22.74 10.37 11.16
N VAL A 721 23.68 11.33 11.25
CA VAL A 721 25.07 11.11 10.82
C VAL A 721 25.72 9.99 11.64
N ILE A 722 25.50 9.95 12.95
CA ILE A 722 26.04 8.89 13.83
C ILE A 722 25.48 7.53 13.40
N VAL A 723 24.16 7.42 13.25
CA VAL A 723 23.48 6.15 12.90
C VAL A 723 23.92 5.64 11.52
N ALA A 724 23.89 6.50 10.49
CA ALA A 724 24.29 6.11 9.15
C ALA A 724 25.77 5.68 9.09
N THR A 725 26.64 6.29 9.91
CA THR A 725 28.04 5.88 10.03
C THR A 725 28.18 4.47 10.61
N ASP A 726 27.40 4.14 11.65
CA ASP A 726 27.46 2.83 12.29
C ASP A 726 26.91 1.73 11.37
N GLN A 727 25.77 1.99 10.72
CA GLN A 727 25.18 1.06 9.74
C GLN A 727 26.14 0.78 8.57
N SER A 728 26.80 1.82 8.04
CA SER A 728 27.79 1.66 6.97
C SER A 728 28.99 0.80 7.42
N ARG A 729 29.41 0.91 8.68
CA ARG A 729 30.50 0.08 9.23
C ARG A 729 30.10 -1.37 9.41
N GLU A 730 28.88 -1.63 9.89
CA GLU A 730 28.35 -2.98 10.03
C GLU A 730 28.22 -3.68 8.67
N LEU A 731 27.71 -2.97 7.66
CA LEU A 731 27.61 -3.48 6.28
C LEU A 731 28.98 -3.78 5.65
N ASN A 732 30.03 -3.02 6.00
CA ASN A 732 31.39 -3.27 5.51
C ASN A 732 32.15 -4.36 6.31
N ALA A 733 31.65 -4.73 7.48
CA ALA A 733 32.23 -5.75 8.35
C ALA A 733 31.59 -7.14 8.18
N ALA A 734 30.35 -7.18 7.67
CA ALA A 734 29.65 -8.39 7.23
C ALA A 734 30.08 -8.82 5.82
#